data_AF-K9PW51-F1
#
_entry.id   AF-K9PW51-F1
#
_cell.length_a   1.000
_cell.length_b   1.000
_cell.length_c   1.000
_cell.angle_alpha   90.00
_cell.angle_beta   90.00
_cell.angle_gamma   90.00
#
_symmetry.space_group_name_H-M   'P 1'
#
loop_
_entity.id
_entity.type
_entity.pdbx_description
1 polymer ?
#
loop_
_entity_poly.entity_id
_entity_poly.type
_entity_poly.pdbx_seq_one_letter_code
_entity_poly.pdbx_strand_id
1 'polypeptide(L)'
;MSAAEALKLIEQAAAEEWTELDLSGMNLDALPPAIGKLAKLETLILGKWNGEAQENNLKTLPPETTQLQKLKRLEWPCNNLEAIPVIITKFPKLKQLNLSFNQIKEIPESLSALINLQQLDLSANHQIKEIPDSLSALINLQQLDLSANHQIKEIPDSLAALVNLQQLQLGGNPIKEIPYVLTTLVSLQQLHLNDTGIKEIPDSLAALVNLQQLYLYNNQIKEIPDSLAALSNLQRLQLNFNRIKKIPDSLAKLASLQQLDLNINQISEIPDSFATLKNLQKLDLGSNQIKKIPDSFGKLASLQQLNLGSNQIKKIPDSFGKLASLQQLNLSHNKIEEIPDSFATLVNLQQLYLYNNPIKEVPDSLATLVNLQQLGFSSNQIKEIPDSLATLVNLQQLDISSNQIKEIPDSLAALTHLQNLGLSSTQITEIPDFLSTLVNLQQLNLSFNQIKKIPDSFVKLASLQALYLCSNQITKIPSFLENLPALQKLDLRLNPIPVSPEILGSEELYENPGSVKDIFNYLHQLKSGKVRPLNEAKLILVGQGSVGKTSLINRLLRDEFDKDESQTDGLNVQDWAINVNSKDIRLNVWDFGGQEIYHATHQFFLTKRSLYLLVCNCRTSEEENRLEYWLKLIQTFGDASPVIIVGNKKDEQPLDINRKALQEKYPNIRAILETSCQSGDGIKELSEAIHQEVAKLKEVYDLLPLSWFEVKEQLEAMTEDFISYNRYIGICHENKIPEEQNQEQLIDLLHRLGLVLNFREHPLLQQTNVLKPEWATEGIYALLSDDHLKTKSKGIFCCDDLTRILDAARYPKERHQYLIELMKEFELSFALDCNPPRFLIPSILPKDEPEATDLRGETLEFQYHYRVLPNSIISRFIVNTHEKIHNETYWRSGVMLAYSEGNETCNIARVKADPEDNKIFIAISGKPETRRTFLGLIRDVFKKLHKSFGNLEISEWVPVPGHPEHAPLDYQELLGLEAMGETEVTIGKLRLKLELRKLLDGYESIQQRQQARNKTARIDKQYNFYSDVNADFYGGSKMTGDQPNISINADNIGIASMSGGTIESGAIVAGQYNEASNDLEDLLKLIALMKEAVQFFPEAKQEDITIDLDDMETEVKKPKDKRRIAKIRKCLTALATAGTVAIASLGTANEAVENLNSFVDNANTLANKFQIELPIAPPSQQP
;
A
#
# COMPACT_ATOMS: atom_id res chain seq x y z
N MET A 1 -13.56 27.91 -10.46
CA MET A 1 -13.54 29.22 -11.15
C MET A 1 -14.37 29.08 -12.42
N SER A 2 -14.81 30.18 -13.00
CA SER A 2 -16.09 30.22 -13.71
C SER A 2 -16.05 30.63 -15.17
N ALA A 3 -17.08 30.23 -15.92
CA ALA A 3 -17.30 30.67 -17.30
C ALA A 3 -17.43 32.21 -17.42
N ALA A 4 -17.90 32.88 -16.36
CA ALA A 4 -18.00 34.34 -16.28
C ALA A 4 -16.63 35.04 -16.19
N GLU A 5 -15.68 34.47 -15.44
CA GLU A 5 -14.31 34.97 -15.39
C GLU A 5 -13.58 34.78 -16.72
N ALA A 6 -13.76 33.62 -17.37
CA ALA A 6 -13.24 33.38 -18.70
C ALA A 6 -13.80 34.37 -19.73
N LEU A 7 -15.11 34.69 -19.66
CA LEU A 7 -15.71 35.71 -20.52
C LEU A 7 -15.12 37.10 -20.27
N LYS A 8 -14.94 37.50 -19.00
CA LYS A 8 -14.33 38.79 -18.63
C LYS A 8 -12.88 38.90 -19.13
N LEU A 9 -12.10 37.82 -19.00
CA LEU A 9 -10.74 37.74 -19.54
C LEU A 9 -10.71 37.84 -21.07
N ILE A 10 -11.63 37.16 -21.76
CA ILE A 10 -11.78 37.26 -23.22
C ILE A 10 -12.14 38.69 -23.64
N GLU A 11 -13.05 39.36 -22.93
CA GLU A 11 -13.43 40.74 -23.23
C GLU A 11 -12.29 41.73 -22.98
N GLN A 12 -11.54 41.53 -21.89
CA GLN A 12 -10.34 42.30 -21.61
C GLN A 12 -9.27 42.09 -22.68
N ALA A 13 -8.99 40.82 -23.03
CA ALA A 13 -8.05 40.47 -24.09
C ALA A 13 -8.45 41.04 -25.45
N ALA A 14 -9.75 41.17 -25.73
CA ALA A 14 -10.27 41.79 -26.95
C ALA A 14 -10.07 43.31 -26.94
N ALA A 15 -10.29 43.98 -25.80
CA ALA A 15 -10.09 45.42 -25.65
C ALA A 15 -8.61 45.81 -25.72
N GLU A 16 -7.74 44.98 -25.14
CA GLU A 16 -6.29 45.21 -25.07
C GLU A 16 -5.51 44.54 -26.21
N GLU A 17 -6.19 43.88 -27.14
CA GLU A 17 -5.61 43.26 -28.34
C GLU A 17 -4.51 42.22 -28.06
N TRP A 18 -4.71 41.36 -27.06
CA TRP A 18 -3.72 40.36 -26.66
C TRP A 18 -3.38 39.38 -27.78
N THR A 19 -2.11 38.95 -27.81
CA THR A 19 -1.59 37.93 -28.73
C THR A 19 -1.54 36.54 -28.11
N GLU A 20 -1.65 36.44 -26.79
CA GLU A 20 -1.66 35.19 -26.04
C GLU A 20 -2.78 35.24 -25.00
N LEU A 21 -3.53 34.15 -24.88
CA LEU A 21 -4.59 34.00 -23.91
C LEU A 21 -4.52 32.61 -23.29
N ASP A 22 -4.53 32.59 -21.96
CA ASP A 22 -4.51 31.38 -21.16
C ASP A 22 -5.81 31.23 -20.38
N LEU A 23 -6.51 30.13 -20.66
CA LEU A 23 -7.77 29.72 -20.03
C LEU A 23 -7.63 28.33 -19.36
N SER A 24 -6.40 27.87 -19.11
CA SER A 24 -6.12 26.64 -18.35
C SER A 24 -6.64 26.72 -16.90
N GLY A 25 -6.97 25.58 -16.32
CA GLY A 25 -7.41 25.46 -14.91
C GLY A 25 -8.71 26.18 -14.54
N MET A 26 -9.50 26.65 -15.52
CA MET A 26 -10.72 27.41 -15.28
C MET A 26 -11.97 26.55 -15.12
N ASN A 27 -11.86 25.22 -15.15
CA ASN A 27 -12.96 24.26 -15.03
C ASN A 27 -14.10 24.51 -16.04
N LEU A 28 -13.73 24.79 -17.31
CA LEU A 28 -14.66 25.13 -18.38
C LEU A 28 -15.24 23.88 -19.05
N ASP A 29 -16.57 23.77 -19.07
CA ASP A 29 -17.29 22.76 -19.89
C ASP A 29 -17.47 23.20 -21.35
N ALA A 30 -17.48 24.51 -21.62
CA ALA A 30 -17.59 25.08 -22.96
C ALA A 30 -16.81 26.40 -23.07
N LEU A 31 -16.21 26.63 -24.24
CA LEU A 31 -15.49 27.87 -24.52
C LEU A 31 -16.49 28.96 -24.97
N PRO A 32 -16.48 30.18 -24.39
CA PRO A 32 -17.42 31.23 -24.76
C PRO A 32 -17.29 31.66 -26.24
N PRO A 33 -18.41 31.85 -26.98
CA PRO A 33 -18.37 32.33 -28.37
C PRO A 33 -17.66 33.66 -28.56
N ALA A 34 -17.58 34.50 -27.52
CA ALA A 34 -16.85 35.76 -27.51
C ALA A 34 -15.37 35.62 -27.88
N ILE A 35 -14.78 34.42 -27.78
CA ILE A 35 -13.41 34.12 -28.21
C ILE A 35 -13.15 34.56 -29.66
N GLY A 36 -14.17 34.52 -30.53
CA GLY A 36 -14.06 34.96 -31.93
C GLY A 36 -13.67 36.44 -32.10
N LYS A 37 -13.90 37.29 -31.07
CA LYS A 37 -13.51 38.71 -31.10
C LYS A 37 -11.99 38.92 -31.10
N LEU A 38 -11.20 37.91 -30.71
CA LEU A 38 -9.74 38.00 -30.56
C LEU A 38 -8.98 37.83 -31.88
N ALA A 39 -9.24 38.71 -32.86
CA ALA A 39 -8.65 38.62 -34.21
C ALA A 39 -7.11 38.74 -34.27
N LYS A 40 -6.47 39.18 -33.17
CA LYS A 40 -5.01 39.32 -33.04
C LYS A 40 -4.32 38.14 -32.34
N LEU A 41 -5.09 37.19 -31.81
CA LEU A 41 -4.57 36.08 -31.02
C LEU A 41 -3.65 35.16 -31.85
N GLU A 42 -2.47 34.85 -31.31
CA GLU A 42 -1.49 33.95 -31.89
C GLU A 42 -1.32 32.66 -31.06
N THR A 43 -1.52 32.74 -29.75
CA THR A 43 -1.44 31.59 -28.83
C THR A 43 -2.73 31.48 -28.02
N LEU A 44 -3.32 30.29 -27.99
CA LEU A 44 -4.45 29.96 -27.13
C LEU A 44 -4.10 28.73 -26.29
N ILE A 45 -4.20 28.88 -24.97
CA ILE A 45 -3.98 27.79 -24.00
C ILE A 45 -5.31 27.44 -23.34
N LEU A 46 -5.76 26.22 -23.56
CA LEU A 46 -7.00 25.63 -23.04
C LEU A 46 -6.74 24.53 -22.01
N GLY A 47 -5.48 24.19 -21.77
CA GLY A 47 -5.05 23.25 -20.76
C GLY A 47 -3.54 23.28 -20.61
N LYS A 48 -3.06 22.89 -19.44
CA LYS A 48 -1.67 22.62 -19.10
C LYS A 48 -1.58 21.27 -18.41
N TRP A 49 -0.38 20.71 -18.40
CA TRP A 49 -0.08 19.54 -17.57
C TRP A 49 0.73 20.01 -16.37
N ASN A 50 0.14 19.93 -15.17
CA ASN A 50 0.74 20.33 -13.90
C ASN A 50 0.90 19.16 -12.91
N GLY A 51 0.59 17.93 -13.32
CA GLY A 51 0.64 16.73 -12.47
C GLY A 51 -0.69 16.40 -11.76
N GLU A 52 -1.71 17.26 -11.87
CA GLU A 52 -3.06 17.00 -11.36
C GLU A 52 -4.04 16.63 -12.50
N ALA A 53 -5.21 16.07 -12.14
CA ALA A 53 -6.24 15.63 -13.09
C ALA A 53 -7.00 16.82 -13.73
N GLN A 54 -7.66 16.56 -14.88
CA GLN A 54 -8.53 17.42 -15.70
C GLN A 54 -8.63 18.91 -15.31
N GLU A 55 -8.06 19.79 -16.13
CA GLU A 55 -8.14 21.24 -15.90
C GLU A 55 -9.43 21.87 -16.46
N ASN A 56 -9.85 21.41 -17.64
CA ASN A 56 -11.04 21.84 -18.36
C ASN A 56 -11.72 20.59 -18.96
N ASN A 57 -13.01 20.70 -19.27
CA ASN A 57 -13.82 19.62 -19.83
C ASN A 57 -14.34 19.99 -21.24
N LEU A 58 -13.52 20.69 -22.02
CA LEU A 58 -13.90 21.18 -23.35
C LEU A 58 -13.92 20.01 -24.35
N LYS A 59 -15.11 19.68 -24.85
CA LYS A 59 -15.30 18.62 -25.85
C LYS A 59 -15.19 19.09 -27.31
N THR A 60 -15.25 20.40 -27.55
CA THR A 60 -15.18 21.00 -28.89
C THR A 60 -14.89 22.51 -28.79
N LEU A 61 -14.60 23.14 -29.94
CA LEU A 61 -14.50 24.59 -30.07
C LEU A 61 -15.78 25.16 -30.72
N PRO A 62 -16.26 26.33 -30.28
CA PRO A 62 -17.42 26.97 -30.89
C PRO A 62 -17.08 27.49 -32.30
N PRO A 63 -18.06 27.56 -33.24
CA PRO A 63 -17.85 28.01 -34.62
C PRO A 63 -17.12 29.35 -34.76
N GLU A 64 -17.32 30.26 -33.81
CA GLU A 64 -16.72 31.58 -33.74
C GLU A 64 -15.19 31.54 -33.62
N THR A 65 -14.61 30.43 -33.12
CA THR A 65 -13.14 30.25 -33.11
C THR A 65 -12.55 30.29 -34.51
N THR A 66 -13.31 29.99 -35.56
CA THR A 66 -12.84 30.15 -36.95
C THR A 66 -12.44 31.58 -37.30
N GLN A 67 -12.82 32.59 -36.50
CA GLN A 67 -12.38 33.98 -36.67
C GLN A 67 -10.91 34.21 -36.25
N LEU A 68 -10.28 33.27 -35.53
CA LEU A 68 -8.89 33.33 -35.07
C LEU A 68 -7.86 33.05 -36.18
N GLN A 69 -7.89 33.88 -37.23
CA GLN A 69 -7.07 33.71 -38.45
C GLN A 69 -5.55 33.90 -38.25
N LYS A 70 -5.13 34.38 -37.07
CA LYS A 70 -3.72 34.55 -36.70
C LYS A 70 -3.17 33.47 -35.77
N LEU A 71 -4.00 32.53 -35.32
CA LEU A 71 -3.59 31.50 -34.36
C LEU A 71 -2.46 30.64 -34.94
N LYS A 72 -1.35 30.57 -34.19
CA LYS A 72 -0.14 29.80 -34.49
C LYS A 72 0.05 28.64 -33.52
N ARG A 73 -0.37 28.79 -32.26
CA ARG A 73 -0.22 27.79 -31.21
C ARG A 73 -1.56 27.54 -30.52
N LEU A 74 -1.94 26.26 -30.45
CA LEU A 74 -3.09 25.80 -29.69
C LEU A 74 -2.63 24.71 -28.71
N GLU A 75 -2.66 25.03 -27.43
CA GLU A 75 -2.40 24.09 -26.34
C GLU A 75 -3.75 23.61 -25.78
N TRP A 76 -4.07 22.34 -25.98
CA TRP A 76 -5.33 21.77 -25.52
C TRP A 76 -5.16 20.36 -24.89
N PRO A 77 -4.21 20.16 -23.97
CA PRO A 77 -4.05 18.90 -23.26
C PRO A 77 -5.05 18.75 -22.11
N CYS A 78 -5.10 17.56 -21.50
CA CYS A 78 -5.82 17.31 -20.24
C CYS A 78 -7.32 17.65 -20.28
N ASN A 79 -7.95 17.46 -21.45
CA ASN A 79 -9.39 17.60 -21.65
C ASN A 79 -10.01 16.22 -21.95
N ASN A 80 -11.34 16.13 -22.00
CA ASN A 80 -12.04 14.88 -22.35
C ASN A 80 -12.38 14.79 -23.85
N LEU A 81 -11.45 15.18 -24.73
CA LEU A 81 -11.69 15.08 -26.17
C LEU A 81 -11.69 13.62 -26.62
N GLU A 82 -12.82 13.15 -27.14
CA GLU A 82 -12.92 11.81 -27.74
C GLU A 82 -12.51 11.79 -29.23
N ALA A 83 -12.55 12.93 -29.89
CA ALA A 83 -12.23 13.09 -31.32
C ALA A 83 -11.64 14.47 -31.60
N ILE A 84 -10.75 14.56 -32.58
CA ILE A 84 -10.15 15.83 -33.01
C ILE A 84 -11.20 16.66 -33.77
N PRO A 85 -11.60 17.85 -33.29
CA PRO A 85 -12.62 18.65 -33.94
C PRO A 85 -12.18 19.17 -35.32
N VAL A 86 -12.99 18.91 -36.35
CA VAL A 86 -12.70 19.34 -37.75
C VAL A 86 -12.49 20.86 -37.86
N ILE A 87 -13.07 21.65 -36.95
CA ILE A 87 -12.91 23.11 -36.92
C ILE A 87 -11.45 23.54 -36.79
N ILE A 88 -10.57 22.74 -36.17
CA ILE A 88 -9.13 23.04 -36.06
C ILE A 88 -8.49 23.16 -37.45
N THR A 89 -8.99 22.44 -38.45
CA THR A 89 -8.50 22.49 -39.84
C THR A 89 -8.73 23.84 -40.52
N LYS A 90 -9.53 24.73 -39.91
CA LYS A 90 -9.81 26.08 -40.41
C LYS A 90 -8.82 27.15 -39.92
N PHE A 91 -7.79 26.77 -39.17
CA PHE A 91 -6.73 27.69 -38.71
C PHE A 91 -5.53 27.70 -39.69
N PRO A 92 -5.45 28.65 -40.64
CA PRO A 92 -4.49 28.56 -41.75
C PRO A 92 -3.04 28.80 -41.33
N LYS A 93 -2.79 29.36 -40.15
CA LYS A 93 -1.45 29.72 -39.65
C LYS A 93 -0.98 28.83 -38.50
N LEU A 94 -1.73 27.79 -38.15
CA LEU A 94 -1.39 26.92 -37.03
C LEU A 94 -0.07 26.19 -37.30
N LYS A 95 0.87 26.31 -36.36
CA LYS A 95 2.20 25.71 -36.37
C LYS A 95 2.41 24.71 -35.25
N GLN A 96 1.76 24.90 -34.11
CA GLN A 96 1.88 24.04 -32.94
C GLN A 96 0.49 23.65 -32.47
N LEU A 97 0.28 22.34 -32.32
CA LEU A 97 -0.96 21.76 -31.85
C LEU A 97 -0.64 20.69 -30.80
N ASN A 98 -1.09 20.91 -29.57
CA ASN A 98 -0.99 19.95 -28.49
C ASN A 98 -2.39 19.48 -28.08
N LEU A 99 -2.60 18.17 -28.16
CA LEU A 99 -3.84 17.47 -27.82
C LEU A 99 -3.53 16.27 -26.89
N SER A 100 -2.43 16.34 -26.13
CA SER A 100 -2.02 15.26 -25.24
C SER A 100 -2.99 15.05 -24.07
N PHE A 101 -2.93 13.89 -23.39
CA PHE A 101 -3.75 13.60 -22.21
C PHE A 101 -5.27 13.81 -22.43
N ASN A 102 -5.76 13.43 -23.60
CA ASN A 102 -7.18 13.42 -23.94
C ASN A 102 -7.69 11.97 -24.09
N GLN A 103 -8.85 11.76 -24.72
CA GLN A 103 -9.42 10.43 -24.98
C GLN A 103 -9.59 10.17 -26.49
N ILE A 104 -8.70 10.76 -27.32
CA ILE A 104 -8.85 10.73 -28.78
C ILE A 104 -8.76 9.29 -29.29
N LYS A 105 -9.78 8.88 -30.05
CA LYS A 105 -9.90 7.52 -30.60
C LYS A 105 -9.12 7.31 -31.89
N GLU A 106 -9.07 8.34 -32.73
CA GLU A 106 -8.47 8.27 -34.07
C GLU A 106 -7.94 9.62 -34.52
N ILE A 107 -6.94 9.58 -35.40
CA ILE A 107 -6.42 10.76 -36.07
C ILE A 107 -7.18 10.88 -37.40
N PRO A 108 -8.05 11.89 -37.60
CA PRO A 108 -8.87 11.99 -38.79
C PRO A 108 -8.03 12.43 -40.01
N GLU A 109 -8.40 11.96 -41.21
CA GLU A 109 -7.72 12.36 -42.46
C GLU A 109 -7.73 13.87 -42.68
N SER A 110 -8.76 14.56 -42.20
CA SER A 110 -8.90 16.02 -42.31
C SER A 110 -7.78 16.79 -41.61
N LEU A 111 -7.04 16.19 -40.66
CA LEU A 111 -5.89 16.82 -40.00
C LEU A 111 -4.77 17.16 -41.01
N SER A 112 -4.69 16.42 -42.12
CA SER A 112 -3.75 16.67 -43.23
C SER A 112 -3.88 18.06 -43.86
N ALA A 113 -5.00 18.76 -43.65
CA ALA A 113 -5.19 20.13 -44.13
C ALA A 113 -4.29 21.17 -43.43
N LEU A 114 -3.72 20.85 -42.26
CA LEU A 114 -2.85 21.73 -41.47
C LEU A 114 -1.41 21.78 -42.00
N ILE A 115 -1.21 22.06 -43.28
CA ILE A 115 0.09 21.97 -43.98
C ILE A 115 1.23 22.83 -43.38
N ASN A 116 0.91 23.83 -42.55
CA ASN A 116 1.88 24.70 -41.88
C ASN A 116 2.34 24.19 -40.51
N LEU A 117 1.81 23.05 -40.06
CA LEU A 117 2.11 22.48 -38.76
C LEU A 117 3.58 22.06 -38.68
N GLN A 118 4.24 22.45 -37.59
CA GLN A 118 5.63 22.18 -37.26
C GLN A 118 5.76 21.28 -36.03
N GLN A 119 4.81 21.35 -35.09
CA GLN A 119 4.78 20.51 -33.91
C GLN A 119 3.37 19.95 -33.70
N LEU A 120 3.29 18.64 -33.48
CA LEU A 120 2.06 17.94 -33.18
C LEU A 120 2.30 17.00 -31.99
N ASP A 121 1.54 17.22 -30.93
CA ASP A 121 1.53 16.34 -29.75
C ASP A 121 0.15 15.70 -29.60
N LEU A 122 0.13 14.38 -29.67
CA LEU A 122 -1.03 13.50 -29.52
C LEU A 122 -0.75 12.42 -28.46
N SER A 123 0.21 12.67 -27.56
CA SER A 123 0.62 11.71 -26.55
C SER A 123 -0.47 11.43 -25.50
N ALA A 124 -0.40 10.29 -24.83
CA ALA A 124 -1.28 9.93 -23.70
C ALA A 124 -2.80 10.04 -24.00
N ASN A 125 -3.24 9.72 -25.23
CA ASN A 125 -4.65 9.62 -25.57
C ASN A 125 -5.24 8.21 -25.35
N HIS A 126 -4.39 7.20 -25.15
CA HIS A 126 -4.67 5.80 -24.78
C HIS A 126 -5.59 4.99 -25.73
N GLN A 127 -6.33 5.63 -26.64
CA GLN A 127 -7.31 5.01 -27.54
C GLN A 127 -6.90 5.08 -29.02
N ILE A 128 -5.84 5.83 -29.37
CA ILE A 128 -5.33 5.93 -30.74
C ILE A 128 -4.69 4.60 -31.15
N LYS A 129 -5.24 3.97 -32.19
CA LYS A 129 -4.82 2.64 -32.67
C LYS A 129 -3.81 2.67 -33.81
N GLU A 130 -3.88 3.67 -34.67
CA GLU A 130 -3.12 3.72 -35.91
C GLU A 130 -2.73 5.15 -36.30
N ILE A 131 -1.66 5.25 -37.07
CA ILE A 131 -1.19 6.50 -37.67
C ILE A 131 -1.69 6.49 -39.13
N PRO A 132 -2.57 7.41 -39.54
CA PRO A 132 -3.14 7.41 -40.88
C PRO A 132 -2.12 7.87 -41.93
N ASP A 133 -2.20 7.32 -43.14
CA ASP A 133 -1.30 7.68 -44.24
C ASP A 133 -1.37 9.16 -44.61
N SER A 134 -2.53 9.80 -44.42
CA SER A 134 -2.74 11.22 -44.68
C SER A 134 -1.86 12.14 -43.81
N LEU A 135 -1.32 11.65 -42.67
CA LEU A 135 -0.43 12.43 -41.82
C LEU A 135 0.87 12.82 -42.55
N SER A 136 1.26 12.02 -43.55
CA SER A 136 2.42 12.28 -44.42
C SER A 136 2.33 13.60 -45.22
N ALA A 137 1.14 14.19 -45.35
CA ALA A 137 0.94 15.48 -45.99
C ALA A 137 1.51 16.66 -45.19
N LEU A 138 1.77 16.48 -43.89
CA LEU A 138 2.30 17.52 -42.99
C LEU A 138 3.82 17.69 -43.15
N ILE A 139 4.30 17.93 -44.36
CA ILE A 139 5.74 17.92 -44.72
C ILE A 139 6.61 18.94 -43.96
N ASN A 140 6.01 19.93 -43.31
CA ASN A 140 6.70 20.95 -42.50
C ASN A 140 6.89 20.52 -41.03
N LEU A 141 6.41 19.34 -40.64
CA LEU A 141 6.48 18.84 -39.28
C LEU A 141 7.94 18.60 -38.87
N GLN A 142 8.32 19.19 -37.74
CA GLN A 142 9.64 19.09 -37.13
C GLN A 142 9.60 18.24 -35.86
N GLN A 143 8.46 18.21 -35.15
CA GLN A 143 8.26 17.41 -33.95
C GLN A 143 6.92 16.68 -34.01
N LEU A 144 6.96 15.38 -33.73
CA LEU A 144 5.77 14.53 -33.64
C LEU A 144 5.86 13.71 -32.36
N ASP A 145 4.90 13.89 -31.47
CA ASP A 145 4.73 13.07 -30.27
C ASP A 145 3.45 12.25 -30.35
N LEU A 146 3.62 10.94 -30.33
CA LEU A 146 2.56 9.93 -30.33
C LEU A 146 2.75 8.95 -29.17
N SER A 147 3.56 9.31 -28.17
CA SER A 147 3.90 8.44 -27.04
C SER A 147 2.70 8.13 -26.12
N ALA A 148 2.81 7.07 -25.32
CA ALA A 148 1.81 6.66 -24.33
C ALA A 148 0.38 6.45 -24.87
N ASN A 149 0.22 6.14 -26.17
CA ASN A 149 -1.08 5.82 -26.75
C ASN A 149 -1.48 4.34 -26.57
N HIS A 150 -0.54 3.47 -26.19
CA HIS A 150 -0.73 2.07 -25.79
C HIS A 150 -1.36 1.11 -26.82
N GLN A 151 -1.93 1.61 -27.92
CA GLN A 151 -2.59 0.80 -28.95
C GLN A 151 -1.94 0.91 -30.34
N ILE A 152 -1.01 1.85 -30.56
CA ILE A 152 -0.28 2.00 -31.82
C ILE A 152 0.71 0.84 -31.99
N LYS A 153 0.47 -0.02 -32.99
CA LYS A 153 1.30 -1.23 -33.23
C LYS A 153 2.32 -1.08 -34.34
N GLU A 154 2.04 -0.23 -35.31
CA GLU A 154 2.79 -0.13 -36.56
C GLU A 154 3.01 1.34 -36.94
N ILE A 155 4.09 1.58 -37.68
CA ILE A 155 4.44 2.89 -38.24
C ILE A 155 4.28 2.78 -39.76
N PRO A 156 3.41 3.59 -40.39
CA PRO A 156 3.13 3.47 -41.82
C PRO A 156 4.32 3.93 -42.67
N ASP A 157 4.50 3.27 -43.83
CA ASP A 157 5.56 3.60 -44.80
C ASP A 157 5.44 5.04 -45.35
N SER A 158 4.23 5.61 -45.34
CA SER A 158 3.97 7.00 -45.73
C SER A 158 4.68 8.02 -44.83
N LEU A 159 5.04 7.66 -43.59
CA LEU A 159 5.75 8.55 -42.67
C LEU A 159 7.13 8.98 -43.22
N ALA A 160 7.69 8.23 -44.18
CA ALA A 160 8.91 8.58 -44.90
C ALA A 160 8.90 10.00 -45.49
N ALA A 161 7.71 10.53 -45.81
CA ALA A 161 7.55 11.83 -46.45
C ALA A 161 7.89 13.02 -45.53
N LEU A 162 7.91 12.80 -44.21
CA LEU A 162 8.18 13.84 -43.20
C LEU A 162 9.68 14.15 -43.05
N VAL A 163 10.36 14.45 -44.16
CA VAL A 163 11.83 14.59 -44.22
C VAL A 163 12.41 15.72 -43.36
N ASN A 164 11.57 16.65 -42.89
CA ASN A 164 11.97 17.75 -42.00
C ASN A 164 11.87 17.40 -40.51
N LEU A 165 11.42 16.19 -40.17
CA LEU A 165 11.22 15.76 -38.79
C LEU A 165 12.56 15.67 -38.05
N GLN A 166 12.66 16.38 -36.94
CA GLN A 166 13.84 16.46 -36.07
C GLN A 166 13.64 15.66 -34.79
N GLN A 167 12.41 15.54 -34.31
CA GLN A 167 12.07 14.78 -33.10
C GLN A 167 10.86 13.89 -33.37
N LEU A 168 11.00 12.61 -33.04
CA LEU A 168 9.91 11.64 -33.13
C LEU A 168 9.82 10.87 -31.81
N GLN A 169 8.67 10.96 -31.15
CA GLN A 169 8.38 10.26 -29.92
C GLN A 169 7.26 9.25 -30.10
N LEU A 170 7.58 7.99 -29.85
CA LEU A 170 6.69 6.84 -30.04
C LEU A 170 6.68 5.90 -28.83
N GLY A 171 7.33 6.27 -27.74
CA GLY A 171 7.47 5.42 -26.57
C GLY A 171 6.13 5.05 -25.92
N GLY A 172 6.06 3.91 -25.23
CA GLY A 172 4.83 3.45 -24.57
C GLY A 172 3.75 2.92 -25.51
N ASN A 173 4.11 2.59 -26.75
CA ASN A 173 3.24 1.98 -27.76
C ASN A 173 3.75 0.58 -28.14
N PRO A 174 2.89 -0.43 -28.40
CA PRO A 174 3.29 -1.80 -28.70
C PRO A 174 3.93 -2.01 -30.09
N ILE A 175 4.98 -1.24 -30.42
CA ILE A 175 5.74 -1.28 -31.67
C ILE A 175 6.82 -2.37 -31.56
N LYS A 176 6.63 -3.48 -32.28
CA LYS A 176 7.49 -4.67 -32.14
C LYS A 176 8.85 -4.55 -32.83
N GLU A 177 8.95 -3.71 -33.86
CA GLU A 177 10.10 -3.60 -34.74
C GLU A 177 10.30 -2.15 -35.19
N ILE A 178 11.56 -1.78 -35.47
CA ILE A 178 11.91 -0.48 -36.04
C ILE A 178 11.86 -0.62 -37.57
N PRO A 179 10.88 -0.03 -38.26
CA PRO A 179 10.76 -0.20 -39.70
C PRO A 179 11.85 0.57 -40.45
N TYR A 180 12.26 0.03 -41.60
CA TYR A 180 13.26 0.67 -42.47
C TYR A 180 12.84 2.08 -42.91
N VAL A 181 11.53 2.36 -42.93
CA VAL A 181 11.01 3.68 -43.29
C VAL A 181 11.57 4.80 -42.41
N LEU A 182 11.80 4.56 -41.11
CA LEU A 182 12.34 5.58 -40.21
C LEU A 182 13.74 6.05 -40.64
N THR A 183 14.46 5.23 -41.39
CA THR A 183 15.83 5.51 -41.84
C THR A 183 15.89 6.55 -42.96
N THR A 184 14.75 6.89 -43.58
CA THR A 184 14.66 7.97 -44.57
C THR A 184 14.56 9.36 -43.91
N LEU A 185 14.24 9.43 -42.62
CA LEU A 185 14.08 10.66 -41.85
C LEU A 185 15.44 11.21 -41.39
N VAL A 186 16.32 11.49 -42.35
CA VAL A 186 17.72 11.86 -42.11
C VAL A 186 17.93 13.15 -41.31
N SER A 187 16.89 13.97 -41.15
CA SER A 187 16.90 15.18 -40.32
C SER A 187 16.68 14.90 -38.83
N LEU A 188 16.35 13.66 -38.44
CA LEU A 188 16.10 13.28 -37.06
C LEU A 188 17.33 13.53 -36.18
N GLN A 189 17.11 14.25 -35.10
CA GLN A 189 18.07 14.53 -34.03
C GLN A 189 17.71 13.76 -32.76
N GLN A 190 16.43 13.48 -32.52
CA GLN A 190 15.96 12.72 -31.36
C GLN A 190 14.92 11.68 -31.76
N LEU A 191 15.11 10.45 -31.28
CA LEU A 191 14.20 9.33 -31.53
C LEU A 191 13.90 8.60 -30.22
N HIS A 192 12.63 8.60 -29.81
CA HIS A 192 12.16 7.93 -28.59
C HIS A 192 11.30 6.73 -28.94
N LEU A 193 11.79 5.54 -28.58
CA LEU A 193 11.19 4.24 -28.83
C LEU A 193 11.22 3.36 -27.55
N ASN A 194 11.25 4.00 -26.38
CA ASN A 194 11.21 3.33 -25.08
C ASN A 194 9.86 2.65 -24.82
N ASP A 195 9.83 1.59 -24.03
CA ASP A 195 8.58 0.91 -23.64
C ASP A 195 7.74 0.42 -24.83
N THR A 196 8.37 -0.03 -25.92
CA THR A 196 7.66 -0.43 -27.15
C THR A 196 7.60 -1.94 -27.40
N GLY A 197 8.52 -2.69 -26.82
CA GLY A 197 8.66 -4.13 -27.03
C GLY A 197 9.58 -4.49 -28.20
N ILE A 198 10.38 -3.55 -28.70
CA ILE A 198 11.37 -3.77 -29.77
C ILE A 198 12.36 -4.88 -29.37
N LYS A 199 12.64 -5.78 -30.31
CA LYS A 199 13.56 -6.91 -30.08
C LYS A 199 14.96 -6.71 -30.64
N GLU A 200 15.11 -5.90 -31.68
CA GLU A 200 16.36 -5.74 -32.42
C GLU A 200 16.48 -4.31 -32.95
N ILE A 201 17.72 -3.82 -33.04
CA ILE A 201 18.07 -2.56 -33.68
C ILE A 201 18.54 -2.90 -35.10
N PRO A 202 17.85 -2.45 -36.16
CA PRO A 202 18.24 -2.77 -37.53
C PRO A 202 19.49 -1.98 -37.94
N ASP A 203 20.33 -2.60 -38.78
CA ASP A 203 21.55 -1.96 -39.30
C ASP A 203 21.26 -0.66 -40.07
N SER A 204 20.09 -0.58 -40.70
CA SER A 204 19.65 0.58 -41.47
C SER A 204 19.45 1.83 -40.60
N LEU A 205 19.29 1.69 -39.27
CA LEU A 205 19.19 2.84 -38.36
C LEU A 205 20.45 3.72 -38.39
N ALA A 206 21.60 3.15 -38.77
CA ALA A 206 22.86 3.86 -38.99
C ALA A 206 22.77 4.99 -40.05
N ALA A 207 21.74 5.01 -40.89
CA ALA A 207 21.52 6.07 -41.87
C ALA A 207 21.13 7.43 -41.24
N LEU A 208 20.68 7.44 -39.98
CA LEU A 208 20.27 8.65 -39.26
C LEU A 208 21.47 9.44 -38.72
N VAL A 209 22.39 9.85 -39.59
CA VAL A 209 23.69 10.43 -39.23
C VAL A 209 23.62 11.72 -38.40
N ASN A 210 22.47 12.42 -38.39
CA ASN A 210 22.24 13.62 -37.58
C ASN A 210 21.68 13.33 -36.18
N LEU A 211 21.43 12.05 -35.84
CA LEU A 211 20.85 11.67 -34.57
C LEU A 211 21.80 12.00 -33.41
N GLN A 212 21.29 12.77 -32.45
CA GLN A 212 21.99 13.20 -31.24
C GLN A 212 21.53 12.42 -30.02
N GLN A 213 20.26 12.01 -29.98
CA GLN A 213 19.68 11.28 -28.85
C GLN A 213 18.85 10.09 -29.33
N LEU A 214 19.14 8.91 -28.77
CA LEU A 214 18.41 7.68 -29.05
C LEU A 214 17.97 7.02 -27.74
N TYR A 215 16.66 6.89 -27.58
CA TYR A 215 16.04 6.31 -26.38
C TYR A 215 15.35 5.00 -26.75
N LEU A 216 15.88 3.90 -26.24
CA LEU A 216 15.44 2.52 -26.50
C LEU A 216 15.30 1.72 -25.21
N TYR A 217 15.13 2.38 -24.07
CA TYR A 217 15.04 1.73 -22.78
C TYR A 217 13.71 0.96 -22.59
N ASN A 218 13.72 -0.02 -21.69
CA ASN A 218 12.59 -0.91 -21.40
C ASN A 218 12.03 -1.60 -22.66
N ASN A 219 12.91 -2.28 -23.38
CA ASN A 219 12.59 -3.07 -24.58
C ASN A 219 13.09 -4.52 -24.42
N GLN A 220 13.10 -5.28 -25.50
CA GLN A 220 13.56 -6.68 -25.54
C GLN A 220 14.86 -6.85 -26.34
N ILE A 221 15.64 -5.78 -26.50
CA ILE A 221 16.84 -5.75 -27.35
C ILE A 221 17.91 -6.69 -26.82
N LYS A 222 18.44 -7.55 -27.68
CA LYS A 222 19.46 -8.56 -27.31
C LYS A 222 20.89 -8.16 -27.68
N GLU A 223 21.07 -7.35 -28.72
CA GLU A 223 22.36 -7.02 -29.29
C GLU A 223 22.36 -5.56 -29.77
N ILE A 224 23.54 -4.94 -29.71
CA ILE A 224 23.81 -3.62 -30.29
C ILE A 224 24.55 -3.88 -31.61
N PRO A 225 24.02 -3.47 -32.77
CA PRO A 225 24.68 -3.73 -34.05
C PRO A 225 25.91 -2.84 -34.24
N ASP A 226 26.94 -3.36 -34.91
CA ASP A 226 28.18 -2.62 -35.20
C ASP A 226 27.96 -1.36 -36.03
N SER A 227 26.93 -1.38 -36.88
CA SER A 227 26.52 -0.26 -37.73
C SER A 227 26.10 0.97 -36.92
N LEU A 228 25.63 0.81 -35.68
CA LEU A 228 25.22 1.93 -34.81
C LEU A 228 26.38 2.92 -34.57
N ALA A 229 27.62 2.44 -34.67
CA ALA A 229 28.84 3.25 -34.59
C ALA A 229 28.94 4.35 -35.67
N ALA A 230 28.14 4.29 -36.74
CA ALA A 230 28.09 5.32 -37.78
C ALA A 230 27.40 6.62 -37.33
N LEU A 231 26.64 6.59 -36.23
CA LEU A 231 25.92 7.74 -35.66
C LEU A 231 26.88 8.71 -34.95
N SER A 232 27.83 9.28 -35.69
CA SER A 232 28.94 10.08 -35.13
C SER A 232 28.54 11.34 -34.34
N ASN A 233 27.30 11.82 -34.52
CA ASN A 233 26.72 12.95 -33.78
C ASN A 233 25.99 12.52 -32.49
N LEU A 234 25.90 11.22 -32.19
CA LEU A 234 25.15 10.71 -31.05
C LEU A 234 25.82 11.15 -29.74
N GLN A 235 25.07 11.88 -28.93
CA GLN A 235 25.49 12.42 -27.63
C GLN A 235 24.90 11.62 -26.46
N ARG A 236 23.67 11.10 -26.62
CA ARG A 236 22.98 10.31 -25.60
C ARG A 236 22.40 9.03 -26.19
N LEU A 237 22.75 7.90 -25.58
CA LEU A 237 22.22 6.59 -25.92
C LEU A 237 21.68 5.91 -24.66
N GLN A 238 20.37 5.64 -24.63
CA GLN A 238 19.72 4.93 -23.53
C GLN A 238 19.20 3.57 -23.99
N LEU A 239 19.75 2.51 -23.40
CA LEU A 239 19.47 1.11 -23.68
C LEU A 239 19.24 0.30 -22.40
N ASN A 240 18.95 0.98 -21.28
CA ASN A 240 18.65 0.35 -20.01
C ASN A 240 17.36 -0.49 -20.06
N PHE A 241 17.24 -1.47 -19.14
CA PHE A 241 16.12 -2.42 -19.11
C PHE A 241 15.94 -3.16 -20.45
N ASN A 242 16.99 -3.80 -20.94
CA ASN A 242 16.96 -4.64 -22.13
C ASN A 242 17.54 -6.02 -21.82
N ARG A 243 17.87 -6.79 -22.86
CA ARG A 243 18.43 -8.15 -22.77
C ARG A 243 19.83 -8.23 -23.40
N ILE A 244 20.55 -7.11 -23.44
CA ILE A 244 21.84 -6.97 -24.13
C ILE A 244 22.91 -7.81 -23.41
N LYS A 245 23.61 -8.66 -24.16
CA LYS A 245 24.65 -9.55 -23.60
C LYS A 245 26.08 -9.05 -23.78
N LYS A 246 26.31 -8.30 -24.85
CA LYS A 246 27.64 -7.81 -25.25
C LYS A 246 27.54 -6.39 -25.77
N ILE A 247 28.58 -5.63 -25.47
CA ILE A 247 28.81 -4.31 -26.04
C ILE A 247 29.83 -4.49 -27.18
N PRO A 248 29.53 -4.06 -28.41
CA PRO A 248 30.48 -4.16 -29.51
C PRO A 248 31.61 -3.14 -29.38
N ASP A 249 32.84 -3.52 -29.74
CA ASP A 249 34.01 -2.64 -29.71
C ASP A 249 33.82 -1.39 -30.59
N SER A 250 33.01 -1.52 -31.65
CA SER A 250 32.67 -0.45 -32.59
C SER A 250 31.95 0.72 -31.93
N LEU A 251 31.22 0.50 -30.83
CA LEU A 251 30.48 1.55 -30.12
C LEU A 251 31.42 2.64 -29.59
N ALA A 252 32.69 2.31 -29.34
CA ALA A 252 33.73 3.25 -28.95
C ALA A 252 34.08 4.31 -30.02
N LYS A 253 33.58 4.16 -31.26
CA LYS A 253 33.73 5.14 -32.35
C LYS A 253 32.76 6.32 -32.24
N LEU A 254 31.76 6.27 -31.35
CA LEU A 254 30.82 7.37 -31.10
C LEU A 254 31.51 8.51 -30.35
N ALA A 255 32.40 9.25 -31.03
CA ALA A 255 33.27 10.24 -30.42
C ALA A 255 32.53 11.40 -29.74
N SER A 256 31.29 11.67 -30.14
CA SER A 256 30.44 12.72 -29.55
C SER A 256 29.65 12.26 -28.32
N LEU A 257 29.73 10.97 -27.95
CA LEU A 257 28.91 10.39 -26.89
C LEU A 257 29.30 10.98 -25.53
N GLN A 258 28.31 11.56 -24.85
CA GLN A 258 28.42 12.17 -23.53
C GLN A 258 27.73 11.31 -22.46
N GLN A 259 26.64 10.63 -22.82
CA GLN A 259 25.87 9.81 -21.89
C GLN A 259 25.54 8.45 -22.50
N LEU A 260 25.90 7.38 -21.79
CA LEU A 260 25.58 6.01 -22.15
C LEU A 260 24.93 5.31 -20.97
N ASP A 261 23.71 4.82 -21.17
CA ASP A 261 22.95 4.09 -20.16
C ASP A 261 22.64 2.68 -20.64
N LEU A 262 23.19 1.70 -19.94
CA LEU A 262 23.09 0.26 -20.19
C LEU A 262 22.68 -0.50 -18.92
N ASN A 263 22.13 0.18 -17.91
CA ASN A 263 21.68 -0.44 -16.66
C ASN A 263 20.63 -1.54 -16.91
N ILE A 264 20.61 -2.59 -16.09
CA ILE A 264 19.62 -3.68 -16.15
C ILE A 264 19.65 -4.33 -17.54
N ASN A 265 20.77 -5.01 -17.81
CA ASN A 265 21.00 -5.82 -18.99
C ASN A 265 21.68 -7.15 -18.57
N GLN A 266 22.28 -7.87 -19.52
CA GLN A 266 23.00 -9.13 -19.29
C GLN A 266 24.47 -9.01 -19.72
N ILE A 267 25.04 -7.81 -19.63
CA ILE A 267 26.39 -7.51 -20.10
C ILE A 267 27.40 -8.16 -19.14
N SER A 268 28.34 -8.93 -19.69
CA SER A 268 29.34 -9.67 -18.89
C SER A 268 30.74 -9.05 -18.94
N GLU A 269 31.03 -8.26 -19.97
CA GLU A 269 32.34 -7.67 -20.23
C GLU A 269 32.19 -6.25 -20.77
N ILE A 270 33.16 -5.40 -20.43
CA ILE A 270 33.26 -4.03 -20.96
C ILE A 270 34.44 -3.99 -21.94
N PRO A 271 34.24 -3.49 -23.18
CA PRO A 271 35.32 -3.31 -24.14
C PRO A 271 36.43 -2.39 -23.65
N ASP A 272 37.70 -2.79 -23.81
CA ASP A 272 38.86 -1.92 -23.54
C ASP A 272 38.85 -0.64 -24.37
N SER A 273 38.21 -0.70 -25.56
CA SER A 273 38.07 0.41 -26.50
C SER A 273 37.25 1.57 -25.94
N PHE A 274 36.39 1.36 -24.93
CA PHE A 274 35.60 2.44 -24.31
C PHE A 274 36.45 3.62 -23.84
N ALA A 275 37.70 3.36 -23.48
CA ALA A 275 38.69 4.37 -23.15
C ALA A 275 38.93 5.45 -24.23
N THR A 276 38.44 5.27 -25.47
CA THR A 276 38.51 6.28 -26.53
C THR A 276 37.37 7.30 -26.49
N LEU A 277 36.31 7.07 -25.71
CA LEU A 277 35.15 7.95 -25.57
C LEU A 277 35.48 9.16 -24.66
N LYS A 278 36.36 10.05 -25.14
CA LYS A 278 36.89 11.18 -24.35
C LYS A 278 35.84 12.19 -23.88
N ASN A 279 34.69 12.25 -24.54
CA ASN A 279 33.59 13.15 -24.21
C ASN A 279 32.57 12.53 -23.24
N LEU A 280 32.73 11.26 -22.87
CA LEU A 280 31.79 10.56 -22.01
C LEU A 280 31.84 11.15 -20.60
N GLN A 281 30.70 11.67 -20.15
CA GLN A 281 30.50 12.29 -18.85
C GLN A 281 29.71 11.38 -17.90
N LYS A 282 28.78 10.59 -18.44
CA LYS A 282 27.95 9.66 -17.66
C LYS A 282 27.94 8.28 -18.28
N LEU A 283 28.26 7.29 -17.47
CA LEU A 283 28.19 5.88 -17.84
C LEU A 283 27.45 5.09 -16.77
N ASP A 284 26.31 4.51 -17.14
CA ASP A 284 25.57 3.59 -16.29
C ASP A 284 25.65 2.16 -16.85
N LEU A 285 26.26 1.28 -16.07
CA LEU A 285 26.42 -0.15 -16.31
C LEU A 285 25.92 -0.97 -15.11
N GLY A 286 25.06 -0.38 -14.28
CA GLY A 286 24.49 -1.04 -13.11
C GLY A 286 23.71 -2.31 -13.46
N SER A 287 23.47 -3.17 -12.48
CA SER A 287 22.60 -4.35 -12.60
C SER A 287 22.88 -5.21 -13.83
N ASN A 288 24.15 -5.56 -14.03
CA ASN A 288 24.65 -6.38 -15.13
C ASN A 288 25.41 -7.61 -14.58
N GLN A 289 26.18 -8.29 -15.42
CA GLN A 289 26.95 -9.48 -15.07
C GLN A 289 28.47 -9.24 -15.16
N ILE A 290 28.90 -7.98 -15.03
CA ILE A 290 30.28 -7.56 -15.27
C ILE A 290 31.20 -8.11 -14.17
N LYS A 291 32.28 -8.78 -14.56
CA LYS A 291 33.24 -9.40 -13.63
C LYS A 291 34.52 -8.60 -13.41
N LYS A 292 34.90 -7.79 -14.40
CA LYS A 292 36.16 -7.03 -14.42
C LYS A 292 35.93 -5.67 -15.05
N ILE A 293 36.64 -4.68 -14.53
CA ILE A 293 36.72 -3.35 -15.12
C ILE A 293 38.04 -3.25 -15.90
N PRO A 294 38.05 -2.75 -17.14
CA PRO A 294 39.27 -2.51 -17.90
C PRO A 294 40.20 -1.49 -17.23
N ASP A 295 41.51 -1.76 -17.18
CA ASP A 295 42.52 -0.78 -16.74
C ASP A 295 42.54 0.47 -17.63
N SER A 296 42.02 0.37 -18.85
CA SER A 296 41.93 1.49 -19.78
C SER A 296 40.91 2.56 -19.35
N PHE A 297 39.99 2.25 -18.43
CA PHE A 297 38.96 3.19 -17.95
C PHE A 297 39.54 4.48 -17.38
N GLY A 298 40.74 4.44 -16.78
CA GLY A 298 41.42 5.64 -16.29
C GLY A 298 41.72 6.71 -17.36
N LYS A 299 41.50 6.43 -18.66
CA LYS A 299 41.62 7.40 -19.75
C LYS A 299 40.37 8.25 -19.98
N LEU A 300 39.23 7.91 -19.35
CA LEU A 300 37.97 8.64 -19.48
C LEU A 300 37.99 9.94 -18.64
N ALA A 301 38.83 10.90 -19.05
CA ALA A 301 39.11 12.09 -18.26
C ALA A 301 37.90 13.01 -18.01
N SER A 302 36.88 12.95 -18.86
CA SER A 302 35.64 13.75 -18.74
C SER A 302 34.54 13.07 -17.93
N LEU A 303 34.75 11.84 -17.45
CA LEU A 303 33.72 11.06 -16.76
C LEU A 303 33.45 11.68 -15.39
N GLN A 304 32.19 12.04 -15.16
CA GLN A 304 31.69 12.67 -13.93
C GLN A 304 30.84 11.69 -13.10
N GLN A 305 30.09 10.81 -13.76
CA GLN A 305 29.21 9.84 -13.11
C GLN A 305 29.46 8.44 -13.65
N LEU A 306 29.76 7.49 -12.76
CA LEU A 306 29.95 6.08 -13.08
C LEU A 306 29.13 5.18 -12.16
N ASN A 307 28.18 4.46 -12.72
CA ASN A 307 27.43 3.43 -12.01
C ASN A 307 27.85 2.03 -12.48
N LEU A 308 28.39 1.25 -11.55
CA LEU A 308 28.78 -0.16 -11.72
C LEU A 308 28.14 -1.03 -10.62
N GLY A 309 27.14 -0.51 -9.91
CA GLY A 309 26.45 -1.22 -8.83
C GLY A 309 25.77 -2.51 -9.32
N SER A 310 25.54 -3.47 -8.43
CA SER A 310 24.85 -4.73 -8.74
C SER A 310 25.49 -5.51 -9.90
N ASN A 311 26.80 -5.78 -9.78
CA ASN A 311 27.58 -6.56 -10.75
C ASN A 311 28.36 -7.69 -10.02
N GLN A 312 29.36 -8.28 -10.67
CA GLN A 312 30.19 -9.36 -10.13
C GLN A 312 31.67 -8.95 -10.01
N ILE A 313 31.94 -7.65 -9.86
CA ILE A 313 33.29 -7.07 -9.88
C ILE A 313 34.03 -7.46 -8.60
N LYS A 314 35.26 -7.96 -8.74
CA LYS A 314 36.11 -8.36 -7.61
C LYS A 314 37.19 -7.35 -7.22
N LYS A 315 37.70 -6.59 -8.20
CA LYS A 315 38.82 -5.68 -8.02
C LYS A 315 38.55 -4.38 -8.77
N ILE A 316 38.97 -3.27 -8.17
CA ILE A 316 38.98 -1.95 -8.78
C ILE A 316 40.40 -1.69 -9.32
N PRO A 317 40.58 -1.36 -10.60
CA PRO A 317 41.90 -1.02 -11.15
C PRO A 317 42.50 0.25 -10.56
N ASP A 318 43.83 0.28 -10.32
CA ASP A 318 44.54 1.48 -9.86
C ASP A 318 44.44 2.66 -10.83
N SER A 319 44.14 2.38 -12.10
CA SER A 319 43.88 3.42 -13.10
C SER A 319 42.67 4.29 -12.77
N PHE A 320 41.77 3.86 -11.88
CA PHE A 320 40.60 4.65 -11.48
C PHE A 320 40.99 6.01 -10.90
N GLY A 321 42.12 6.11 -10.18
CA GLY A 321 42.63 7.38 -9.69
C GLY A 321 42.83 8.46 -10.78
N LYS A 322 42.94 8.07 -12.05
CA LYS A 322 43.10 9.00 -13.18
C LYS A 322 41.79 9.66 -13.65
N LEU A 323 40.63 9.23 -13.13
CA LEU A 323 39.33 9.80 -13.45
C LEU A 323 39.12 11.16 -12.74
N ALA A 324 39.93 12.14 -13.09
CA ALA A 324 40.03 13.41 -12.37
C ALA A 324 38.71 14.21 -12.30
N SER A 325 37.78 14.00 -13.23
CA SER A 325 36.48 14.70 -13.26
C SER A 325 35.38 13.95 -12.49
N LEU A 326 35.65 12.78 -11.92
CA LEU A 326 34.64 11.91 -11.32
C LEU A 326 34.07 12.56 -10.06
N GLN A 327 32.74 12.68 -10.01
CA GLN A 327 31.96 13.26 -8.92
C GLN A 327 31.11 12.21 -8.22
N GLN A 328 30.59 11.22 -8.96
CA GLN A 328 29.74 10.17 -8.41
C GLN A 328 30.22 8.79 -8.87
N LEU A 329 30.41 7.89 -7.90
CA LEU A 329 30.82 6.51 -8.15
C LEU A 329 29.98 5.54 -7.33
N ASN A 330 29.26 4.66 -8.03
CA ASN A 330 28.54 3.55 -7.41
C ASN A 330 29.17 2.22 -7.78
N LEU A 331 29.61 1.50 -6.76
CA LEU A 331 30.22 0.16 -6.81
C LEU A 331 29.52 -0.81 -5.84
N SER A 332 28.31 -0.47 -5.37
CA SER A 332 27.56 -1.28 -4.41
C SER A 332 27.16 -2.64 -4.99
N HIS A 333 26.80 -3.59 -4.13
CA HIS A 333 26.34 -4.93 -4.54
C HIS A 333 27.31 -5.62 -5.54
N ASN A 334 28.57 -5.71 -5.17
CA ASN A 334 29.61 -6.37 -5.96
C ASN A 334 30.35 -7.40 -5.09
N LYS A 335 31.56 -7.81 -5.52
CA LYS A 335 32.43 -8.75 -4.81
C LYS A 335 33.79 -8.10 -4.48
N ILE A 336 33.81 -6.79 -4.27
CA ILE A 336 35.02 -5.99 -4.07
C ILE A 336 35.59 -6.25 -2.68
N GLU A 337 36.85 -6.66 -2.60
CA GLU A 337 37.51 -6.98 -1.32
C GLU A 337 38.29 -5.79 -0.72
N GLU A 338 38.78 -4.89 -1.57
CA GLU A 338 39.70 -3.81 -1.18
C GLU A 338 39.44 -2.53 -2.00
N ILE A 339 39.67 -1.37 -1.39
CA ILE A 339 39.63 -0.05 -2.03
C ILE A 339 41.07 0.36 -2.36
N PRO A 340 41.40 0.68 -3.62
CA PRO A 340 42.78 0.99 -3.99
C PRO A 340 43.19 2.39 -3.52
N ASP A 341 44.45 2.54 -3.09
CA ASP A 341 45.00 3.83 -2.64
C ASP A 341 44.97 4.92 -3.72
N SER A 342 44.91 4.52 -4.97
CA SER A 342 44.72 5.42 -6.12
C SER A 342 43.45 6.25 -6.03
N PHE A 343 42.45 5.87 -5.21
CA PHE A 343 41.26 6.70 -5.01
C PHE A 343 41.61 8.07 -4.46
N ALA A 344 42.73 8.22 -3.74
CA ALA A 344 43.17 9.50 -3.18
C ALA A 344 43.33 10.64 -4.20
N THR A 345 43.43 10.33 -5.50
CA THR A 345 43.55 11.33 -6.56
C THR A 345 42.21 11.78 -7.14
N LEU A 346 41.08 11.18 -6.72
CA LEU A 346 39.72 11.52 -7.15
C LEU A 346 39.19 12.75 -6.42
N VAL A 347 39.94 13.85 -6.43
CA VAL A 347 39.68 15.04 -5.59
C VAL A 347 38.32 15.71 -5.82
N ASN A 348 37.65 15.45 -6.94
CA ASN A 348 36.31 15.97 -7.25
C ASN A 348 35.16 15.05 -6.81
N LEU A 349 35.47 13.89 -6.21
CA LEU A 349 34.46 12.91 -5.82
C LEU A 349 33.61 13.47 -4.67
N GLN A 350 32.29 13.44 -4.88
CA GLN A 350 31.27 13.93 -3.95
C GLN A 350 30.44 12.77 -3.38
N GLN A 351 30.22 11.71 -4.16
CA GLN A 351 29.42 10.57 -3.75
C GLN A 351 30.16 9.26 -4.05
N LEU A 352 30.32 8.43 -3.02
CA LEU A 352 30.93 7.11 -3.13
C LEU A 352 30.08 6.06 -2.43
N TYR A 353 29.58 5.10 -3.21
CA TYR A 353 28.77 3.99 -2.71
C TYR A 353 29.47 2.65 -2.91
N LEU A 354 29.75 1.95 -1.80
CA LEU A 354 30.46 0.68 -1.73
C LEU A 354 29.73 -0.36 -0.84
N TYR A 355 28.47 -0.11 -0.50
CA TYR A 355 27.67 -1.01 0.33
C TYR A 355 27.43 -2.38 -0.32
N ASN A 356 27.20 -3.42 0.47
CA ASN A 356 27.06 -4.81 0.01
C ASN A 356 28.28 -5.31 -0.79
N ASN A 357 29.46 -5.26 -0.17
CA ASN A 357 30.70 -5.84 -0.68
C ASN A 357 31.43 -6.60 0.46
N PRO A 358 32.44 -7.44 0.17
CA PRO A 358 33.28 -8.05 1.20
C PRO A 358 34.48 -7.18 1.63
N ILE A 359 34.33 -5.85 1.72
CA ILE A 359 35.43 -4.93 2.10
C ILE A 359 35.75 -5.08 3.59
N LYS A 360 37.04 -5.19 3.93
CA LYS A 360 37.49 -5.42 5.32
C LYS A 360 37.98 -4.17 6.04
N GLU A 361 38.50 -3.20 5.29
CA GLU A 361 39.17 -2.01 5.85
C GLU A 361 38.89 -0.80 4.95
N VAL A 362 38.79 0.37 5.55
CA VAL A 362 38.71 1.66 4.86
C VAL A 362 40.11 2.26 4.86
N PRO A 363 40.77 2.46 3.70
CA PRO A 363 42.14 2.92 3.67
C PRO A 363 42.25 4.41 4.03
N ASP A 364 43.33 4.79 4.73
CA ASP A 364 43.60 6.19 5.12
C ASP A 364 43.70 7.13 3.92
N SER A 365 44.05 6.61 2.74
CA SER A 365 44.12 7.35 1.49
C SER A 365 42.75 7.96 1.09
N LEU A 366 41.63 7.38 1.55
CA LEU A 366 40.28 7.91 1.30
C LEU A 366 40.04 9.27 1.98
N ALA A 367 40.76 9.57 3.06
CA ALA A 367 40.71 10.83 3.80
C ALA A 367 41.10 12.07 2.96
N THR A 368 41.71 11.85 1.79
CA THR A 368 42.10 12.93 0.87
C THR A 368 40.93 13.47 0.03
N LEU A 369 39.78 12.78 0.00
CA LEU A 369 38.61 13.13 -0.79
C LEU A 369 37.76 14.20 -0.09
N VAL A 370 38.36 15.36 0.19
CA VAL A 370 37.74 16.41 1.01
C VAL A 370 36.41 16.96 0.49
N ASN A 371 36.08 16.74 -0.78
CA ASN A 371 34.81 17.14 -1.39
C ASN A 371 33.69 16.10 -1.23
N LEU A 372 33.97 14.96 -0.58
CA LEU A 372 32.99 13.90 -0.38
C LEU A 372 31.87 14.36 0.55
N GLN A 373 30.63 14.19 0.09
CA GLN A 373 29.39 14.56 0.77
C GLN A 373 28.62 13.31 1.20
N GLN A 374 28.69 12.22 0.44
CA GLN A 374 28.00 10.97 0.75
C GLN A 374 28.95 9.78 0.64
N LEU A 375 28.95 8.94 1.67
CA LEU A 375 29.79 7.76 1.76
C LEU A 375 29.01 6.57 2.32
N GLY A 376 28.88 5.52 1.51
CA GLY A 376 28.15 4.31 1.86
C GLY A 376 29.02 3.06 1.92
N PHE A 377 29.10 2.46 3.10
CA PHE A 377 29.85 1.24 3.42
C PHE A 377 28.99 0.16 4.09
N SER A 378 27.67 0.31 4.10
CA SER A 378 26.81 -0.66 4.79
C SER A 378 26.96 -2.09 4.24
N SER A 379 26.76 -3.08 5.11
CA SER A 379 26.85 -4.51 4.75
C SER A 379 28.21 -4.89 4.14
N ASN A 380 29.28 -4.58 4.87
CA ASN A 380 30.65 -5.00 4.57
C ASN A 380 31.25 -5.82 5.73
N GLN A 381 32.57 -6.00 5.76
CA GLN A 381 33.31 -6.71 6.82
C GLN A 381 34.24 -5.75 7.60
N ILE A 382 33.91 -4.46 7.64
CA ILE A 382 34.75 -3.42 8.25
C ILE A 382 34.75 -3.58 9.78
N LYS A 383 35.93 -3.51 10.39
CA LYS A 383 36.10 -3.69 11.84
C LYS A 383 36.25 -2.40 12.62
N GLU A 384 36.73 -1.35 11.98
CA GLU A 384 37.01 -0.07 12.61
C GLU A 384 36.75 1.09 11.64
N ILE A 385 36.41 2.24 12.21
CA ILE A 385 36.33 3.50 11.48
C ILE A 385 37.69 4.18 11.66
N PRO A 386 38.47 4.44 10.60
CA PRO A 386 39.78 5.05 10.75
C PRO A 386 39.65 6.53 11.16
N ASP A 387 40.54 7.00 12.04
CA ASP A 387 40.56 8.41 12.49
C ASP A 387 40.73 9.40 11.33
N SER A 388 41.40 8.95 10.27
CA SER A 388 41.60 9.73 9.05
C SER A 388 40.28 10.10 8.37
N LEU A 389 39.18 9.36 8.58
CA LEU A 389 37.87 9.68 8.01
C LEU A 389 37.33 11.04 8.48
N ALA A 390 37.77 11.51 9.65
CA ALA A 390 37.41 12.80 10.22
C ALA A 390 37.85 14.01 9.37
N THR A 391 38.75 13.84 8.40
CA THR A 391 39.18 14.91 7.49
C THR A 391 38.13 15.23 6.42
N LEU A 392 37.13 14.37 6.23
CA LEU A 392 36.06 14.54 5.24
C LEU A 392 35.01 15.54 5.74
N VAL A 393 35.43 16.76 6.07
CA VAL A 393 34.61 17.77 6.76
C VAL A 393 33.34 18.20 6.02
N ASN A 394 33.23 17.92 4.72
CA ASN A 394 32.05 18.18 3.90
C ASN A 394 31.04 17.03 3.88
N LEU A 395 31.32 15.92 4.59
CA LEU A 395 30.47 14.75 4.62
C LEU A 395 29.14 15.09 5.30
N GLN A 396 28.05 14.84 4.56
CA GLN A 396 26.67 15.03 5.00
C GLN A 396 26.01 13.70 5.33
N GLN A 397 26.41 12.61 4.66
CA GLN A 397 25.84 11.28 4.90
C GLN A 397 26.95 10.24 5.01
N LEU A 398 26.88 9.46 6.09
CA LEU A 398 27.75 8.31 6.34
C LEU A 398 26.88 7.12 6.75
N ASP A 399 26.89 6.05 5.97
CA ASP A 399 26.31 4.77 6.40
C ASP A 399 27.40 3.72 6.44
N ILE A 400 27.62 3.15 7.62
CA ILE A 400 28.53 2.01 7.84
C ILE A 400 27.83 0.89 8.61
N SER A 401 26.49 0.84 8.53
CA SER A 401 25.66 -0.19 9.14
C SER A 401 26.04 -1.61 8.70
N SER A 402 25.65 -2.64 9.47
CA SER A 402 25.89 -4.05 9.16
C SER A 402 27.37 -4.37 8.90
N ASN A 403 28.22 -3.90 9.82
CA ASN A 403 29.67 -4.14 9.84
C ASN A 403 30.09 -4.69 11.22
N GLN A 404 31.38 -4.94 11.43
CA GLN A 404 31.94 -5.52 12.67
C GLN A 404 32.55 -4.44 13.59
N ILE A 405 32.01 -3.23 13.55
CA ILE A 405 32.50 -2.06 14.31
C ILE A 405 32.06 -2.16 15.77
N LYS A 406 32.99 -1.89 16.69
CA LYS A 406 32.77 -1.95 18.14
C LYS A 406 32.72 -0.60 18.83
N GLU A 407 33.42 0.38 18.27
CA GLU A 407 33.61 1.70 18.87
C GLU A 407 33.46 2.78 17.79
N ILE A 408 32.97 3.94 18.21
CA ILE A 408 32.83 5.13 17.38
C ILE A 408 33.98 6.07 17.81
N PRO A 409 34.97 6.38 16.95
CA PRO A 409 36.14 7.14 17.36
C PRO A 409 35.84 8.63 17.56
N ASP A 410 36.46 9.24 18.59
CA ASP A 410 36.28 10.66 18.96
C ASP A 410 36.60 11.64 17.83
N SER A 411 37.44 11.21 16.87
CA SER A 411 37.79 11.98 15.67
C SER A 411 36.57 12.34 14.82
N LEU A 412 35.49 11.53 14.81
CA LEU A 412 34.28 11.83 14.05
C LEU A 412 33.56 13.11 14.49
N ALA A 413 33.90 13.68 15.67
CA ALA A 413 33.42 14.99 16.10
C ALA A 413 33.70 16.11 15.09
N ALA A 414 34.72 15.95 14.23
CA ALA A 414 35.09 16.91 13.20
C ALA A 414 34.11 16.99 12.01
N LEU A 415 33.23 15.99 11.83
CA LEU A 415 32.28 15.93 10.70
C LEU A 415 31.04 16.80 10.94
N THR A 416 31.23 18.09 11.19
CA THR A 416 30.15 18.98 11.65
C THR A 416 29.02 19.21 10.64
N HIS A 417 29.20 18.87 9.37
CA HIS A 417 28.17 18.94 8.32
C HIS A 417 27.32 17.67 8.23
N LEU A 418 27.61 16.64 9.03
CA LEU A 418 26.92 15.37 8.98
C LEU A 418 25.44 15.54 9.36
N GLN A 419 24.57 15.11 8.47
CA GLN A 419 23.12 15.12 8.60
C GLN A 419 22.59 13.70 8.89
N ASN A 420 23.17 12.69 8.25
CA ASN A 420 22.73 11.30 8.37
C ASN A 420 23.87 10.39 8.78
N LEU A 421 23.68 9.64 9.87
CA LEU A 421 24.67 8.69 10.37
C LEU A 421 24.05 7.30 10.61
N GLY A 422 24.57 6.31 9.90
CA GLY A 422 24.19 4.90 9.97
C GLY A 422 25.23 4.02 10.62
N LEU A 423 24.85 3.47 11.76
CA LEU A 423 25.64 2.59 12.61
C LEU A 423 24.73 1.48 13.15
N SER A 424 23.77 1.02 12.36
CA SER A 424 22.90 -0.09 12.78
C SER A 424 23.60 -1.42 12.59
N SER A 425 23.32 -2.43 13.43
CA SER A 425 23.93 -3.75 13.33
C SER A 425 25.47 -3.71 13.33
N THR A 426 26.06 -2.84 14.15
CA THR A 426 27.52 -2.68 14.31
C THR A 426 27.83 -2.78 15.80
N GLN A 427 28.28 -3.93 16.30
CA GLN A 427 28.62 -4.34 17.70
C GLN A 427 29.01 -3.28 18.78
N ILE A 428 28.35 -2.13 18.82
CA ILE A 428 28.66 -0.93 19.58
C ILE A 428 28.00 -1.07 20.93
N THR A 429 28.75 -0.71 21.98
CA THR A 429 28.33 -0.86 23.37
C THR A 429 27.97 0.47 24.03
N GLU A 430 28.55 1.57 23.55
CA GLU A 430 28.39 2.90 24.13
C GLU A 430 28.30 3.97 23.02
N ILE A 431 27.53 5.02 23.30
CA ILE A 431 27.40 6.20 22.44
C ILE A 431 28.31 7.29 23.03
N PRO A 432 29.35 7.74 22.31
CA PRO A 432 30.22 8.81 22.81
C PRO A 432 29.53 10.16 22.94
N ASP A 433 29.90 10.94 23.96
CA ASP A 433 29.34 12.27 24.21
C ASP A 433 29.60 13.28 23.08
N PHE A 434 30.69 13.11 22.33
CA PHE A 434 31.01 14.02 21.24
C PHE A 434 29.97 13.97 20.11
N LEU A 435 29.17 12.91 19.97
CA LEU A 435 28.12 12.88 18.93
C LEU A 435 27.14 14.05 19.08
N SER A 436 27.01 14.60 20.30
CA SER A 436 26.25 15.82 20.57
C SER A 436 26.81 17.10 19.91
N THR A 437 28.05 17.10 19.42
CA THR A 437 28.64 18.22 18.67
C THR A 437 28.20 18.25 17.20
N LEU A 438 27.63 17.16 16.69
CA LEU A 438 27.11 17.06 15.33
C LEU A 438 25.71 17.72 15.24
N VAL A 439 25.64 19.02 15.48
CA VAL A 439 24.37 19.76 15.64
C VAL A 439 23.47 19.75 14.40
N ASN A 440 24.03 19.46 13.21
CA ASN A 440 23.30 19.34 11.96
C ASN A 440 22.71 17.95 11.73
N LEU A 441 22.94 16.99 12.65
CA LEU A 441 22.47 15.62 12.51
C LEU A 441 20.94 15.59 12.55
N GLN A 442 20.35 15.13 11.46
CA GLN A 442 18.92 14.95 11.25
C GLN A 442 18.49 13.52 11.51
N GLN A 443 19.30 12.54 11.14
CA GLN A 443 18.97 11.13 11.31
C GLN A 443 20.15 10.37 11.90
N LEU A 444 19.88 9.61 12.96
CA LEU A 444 20.84 8.74 13.61
C LEU A 444 20.25 7.35 13.76
N ASN A 445 20.91 6.36 13.16
CA ASN A 445 20.50 4.97 13.28
C ASN A 445 21.56 4.14 14.00
N LEU A 446 21.17 3.61 15.16
CA LEU A 446 21.97 2.81 16.08
C LEU A 446 21.22 1.52 16.50
N SER A 447 20.25 1.08 15.70
CA SER A 447 19.49 -0.15 15.96
C SER A 447 20.37 -1.40 15.93
N PHE A 448 19.96 -2.47 16.61
CA PHE A 448 20.64 -3.79 16.63
C PHE A 448 22.07 -3.75 17.15
N ASN A 449 22.27 -3.03 18.25
CA ASN A 449 23.56 -2.89 18.93
C ASN A 449 23.48 -3.39 20.38
N GLN A 450 24.50 -3.09 21.18
CA GLN A 450 24.59 -3.46 22.60
C GLN A 450 24.58 -2.23 23.51
N ILE A 451 23.93 -1.16 23.07
CA ILE A 451 23.94 0.16 23.73
C ILE A 451 23.11 0.11 25.01
N LYS A 452 23.66 0.62 26.11
CA LYS A 452 22.99 0.60 27.43
C LYS A 452 22.31 1.91 27.81
N LYS A 453 22.79 3.04 27.29
CA LYS A 453 22.35 4.38 27.69
C LYS A 453 22.42 5.36 26.52
N ILE A 454 21.49 6.30 26.52
CA ILE A 454 21.49 7.48 25.63
C ILE A 454 22.14 8.64 26.42
N PRO A 455 23.19 9.31 25.89
CA PRO A 455 23.87 10.40 26.60
C PRO A 455 22.99 11.64 26.80
N ASP A 456 23.08 12.27 27.98
CA ASP A 456 22.35 13.51 28.30
C ASP A 456 22.76 14.70 27.40
N SER A 457 23.95 14.61 26.81
CA SER A 457 24.50 15.59 25.88
C SER A 457 23.69 15.72 24.58
N PHE A 458 22.88 14.71 24.21
CA PHE A 458 22.05 14.72 22.99
C PHE A 458 20.97 15.81 22.98
N VAL A 459 20.69 16.48 24.10
CA VAL A 459 19.87 17.70 24.17
C VAL A 459 20.33 18.79 23.18
N LYS A 460 21.60 18.77 22.75
CA LYS A 460 22.17 19.71 21.78
C LYS A 460 21.77 19.44 20.32
N LEU A 461 21.24 18.26 20.01
CA LEU A 461 20.91 17.83 18.64
C LEU A 461 19.55 18.40 18.19
N ALA A 462 19.45 19.73 18.09
CA ALA A 462 18.20 20.41 17.79
C ALA A 462 17.62 20.08 16.39
N SER A 463 18.46 19.65 15.45
CA SER A 463 18.05 19.26 14.10
C SER A 463 17.63 17.79 13.97
N LEU A 464 17.74 16.98 15.04
CA LEU A 464 17.49 15.55 15.00
C LEU A 464 16.00 15.26 14.78
N GLN A 465 15.68 14.69 13.62
CA GLN A 465 14.35 14.31 13.18
C GLN A 465 14.03 12.85 13.48
N ALA A 466 15.02 11.96 13.35
CA ALA A 466 14.84 10.53 13.55
C ALA A 466 15.97 9.92 14.37
N LEU A 467 15.60 9.19 15.43
CA LEU A 467 16.51 8.43 16.26
C LEU A 467 16.05 6.97 16.34
N TYR A 468 16.85 6.07 15.76
CA TYR A 468 16.56 4.64 15.75
C TYR A 468 17.50 3.90 16.70
N LEU A 469 16.94 3.25 17.72
CA LEU A 469 17.64 2.54 18.78
C LEU A 469 17.00 1.17 19.07
N CYS A 470 16.23 0.63 18.12
CA CYS A 470 15.56 -0.66 18.25
C CYS A 470 16.57 -1.78 18.56
N SER A 471 16.20 -2.76 19.37
CA SER A 471 17.04 -3.93 19.70
C SER A 471 18.40 -3.53 20.28
N ASN A 472 18.36 -2.95 21.49
CA ASN A 472 19.53 -2.55 22.27
C ASN A 472 19.34 -2.99 23.75
N GLN A 473 20.21 -2.51 24.65
CA GLN A 473 20.17 -2.79 26.10
C GLN A 473 19.76 -1.55 26.92
N ILE A 474 18.99 -0.63 26.32
CA ILE A 474 18.61 0.63 26.95
C ILE A 474 17.56 0.38 28.03
N THR A 475 17.78 0.92 29.23
CA THR A 475 16.88 0.74 30.39
C THR A 475 16.13 2.00 30.80
N LYS A 476 16.58 3.17 30.33
CA LYS A 476 16.00 4.48 30.68
C LYS A 476 15.95 5.39 29.47
N ILE A 477 14.85 6.13 29.35
CA ILE A 477 14.62 7.15 28.32
C ILE A 477 14.88 8.51 28.96
N PRO A 478 15.88 9.28 28.52
CA PRO A 478 16.11 10.63 29.05
C PRO A 478 14.97 11.59 28.71
N SER A 479 14.59 12.46 29.64
CA SER A 479 13.47 13.40 29.46
C SER A 479 13.74 14.53 28.46
N PHE A 480 15.01 14.80 28.12
CA PHE A 480 15.32 15.84 27.14
C PHE A 480 14.85 15.47 25.73
N LEU A 481 14.71 14.17 25.41
CA LEU A 481 14.30 13.69 24.09
C LEU A 481 12.91 14.19 23.70
N GLU A 482 12.02 14.36 24.67
CA GLU A 482 10.69 14.95 24.47
C GLU A 482 10.76 16.39 23.96
N ASN A 483 11.78 17.13 24.38
CA ASN A 483 11.94 18.55 24.12
C ASN A 483 12.81 18.83 22.89
N LEU A 484 13.21 17.79 22.13
CA LEU A 484 13.92 17.97 20.88
C LEU A 484 12.94 18.49 19.81
N PRO A 485 13.16 19.70 19.26
CA PRO A 485 12.13 20.42 18.51
C PRO A 485 11.81 19.78 17.16
N ALA A 486 12.74 19.01 16.59
CA ALA A 486 12.59 18.38 15.29
C ALA A 486 12.25 16.89 15.36
N LEU A 487 12.24 16.25 16.54
CA LEU A 487 12.17 14.79 16.67
C LEU A 487 10.78 14.28 16.30
N GLN A 488 10.68 13.62 15.16
CA GLN A 488 9.44 13.05 14.62
C GLN A 488 9.39 11.53 14.74
N LYS A 489 10.55 10.85 14.73
CA LYS A 489 10.64 9.39 14.81
C LYS A 489 11.59 8.97 15.92
N LEU A 490 11.11 8.11 16.82
CA LEU A 490 11.88 7.51 17.90
C LEU A 490 11.56 6.02 17.97
N ASP A 491 12.52 5.18 17.61
CA ASP A 491 12.35 3.73 17.71
C ASP A 491 13.15 3.18 18.90
N LEU A 492 12.42 2.75 19.93
CA LEU A 492 12.98 2.17 21.15
C LEU A 492 12.51 0.72 21.36
N ARG A 493 11.88 0.10 20.36
CA ARG A 493 11.36 -1.27 20.46
C ARG A 493 12.48 -2.26 20.82
N LEU A 494 12.10 -3.39 21.42
CA LEU A 494 13.04 -4.46 21.79
C LEU A 494 14.19 -3.97 22.71
N ASN A 495 13.91 -3.01 23.59
CA ASN A 495 14.81 -2.59 24.67
C ASN A 495 14.20 -2.94 26.05
N PRO A 496 15.02 -3.18 27.08
CA PRO A 496 14.55 -3.41 28.45
C PRO A 496 14.09 -2.12 29.16
N ILE A 497 13.19 -1.35 28.54
CA ILE A 497 12.59 -0.12 29.07
C ILE A 497 11.22 -0.40 29.72
N PRO A 498 10.82 0.35 30.78
CA PRO A 498 9.53 0.19 31.44
C PRO A 498 8.40 0.89 30.67
N VAL A 499 8.29 0.62 29.37
CA VAL A 499 7.24 1.14 28.49
C VAL A 499 6.58 -0.04 27.78
N SER A 500 5.26 -0.10 27.82
CA SER A 500 4.53 -1.21 27.21
C SER A 500 4.76 -1.26 25.69
N PRO A 501 5.00 -2.45 25.10
CA PRO A 501 5.12 -2.66 23.65
C PRO A 501 4.01 -1.99 22.82
N GLU A 502 2.77 -1.92 23.29
CA GLU A 502 1.67 -1.29 22.55
C GLU A 502 1.90 0.22 22.33
N ILE A 503 2.63 0.87 23.24
CA ILE A 503 3.00 2.29 23.11
C ILE A 503 4.23 2.47 22.22
N LEU A 504 5.18 1.52 22.26
CA LEU A 504 6.37 1.53 21.42
C LEU A 504 6.09 1.12 19.96
N GLY A 505 4.90 0.60 19.68
CA GLY A 505 4.51 0.05 18.38
C GLY A 505 4.80 -1.45 18.26
N SER A 506 4.31 -2.04 17.17
CA SER A 506 4.45 -3.48 16.89
C SER A 506 5.92 -3.94 16.93
N GLU A 507 6.16 -5.12 17.50
CA GLU A 507 7.50 -5.74 17.53
C GLU A 507 7.98 -6.18 16.14
N GLU A 508 7.08 -6.18 15.14
CA GLU A 508 7.46 -6.42 13.75
C GLU A 508 8.30 -5.25 13.22
N LEU A 509 9.56 -5.54 12.89
CA LEU A 509 10.55 -4.54 12.49
C LEU A 509 10.17 -3.72 11.25
N TYR A 510 9.27 -4.24 10.40
CA TYR A 510 8.77 -3.58 9.19
C TYR A 510 7.61 -2.62 9.44
N GLU A 511 7.01 -2.68 10.63
CA GLU A 511 5.94 -1.77 11.01
C GLU A 511 6.53 -0.51 11.65
N ASN A 512 5.78 0.59 11.57
CA ASN A 512 6.22 1.86 12.11
C ASN A 512 6.31 1.78 13.64
N PRO A 513 7.37 2.36 14.25
CA PRO A 513 7.41 2.52 15.69
C PRO A 513 6.24 3.38 16.17
N GLY A 514 5.91 3.27 17.45
CA GLY A 514 4.92 4.10 18.12
C GLY A 514 5.28 5.58 18.01
N SER A 515 4.27 6.44 18.07
CA SER A 515 4.46 7.88 17.99
C SER A 515 5.32 8.39 19.14
N VAL A 516 6.25 9.31 18.84
CA VAL A 516 7.08 9.99 19.86
C VAL A 516 6.20 10.58 20.96
N LYS A 517 5.07 11.17 20.56
CA LYS A 517 4.11 11.80 21.47
C LYS A 517 3.45 10.80 22.42
N ASP A 518 3.04 9.64 21.91
CA ASP A 518 2.39 8.59 22.71
C ASP A 518 3.36 8.01 23.74
N ILE A 519 4.63 7.84 23.36
CA ILE A 519 5.70 7.37 24.25
C ILE A 519 5.88 8.34 25.41
N PHE A 520 6.04 9.64 25.15
CA PHE A 520 6.26 10.62 26.22
C PHE A 520 5.02 10.94 27.04
N ASN A 521 3.82 10.93 26.44
CA ASN A 521 2.56 11.05 27.17
C ASN A 521 2.43 9.95 28.23
N TYR A 522 2.69 8.70 27.85
CA TYR A 522 2.68 7.57 28.78
C TYR A 522 3.75 7.71 29.88
N LEU A 523 4.96 8.14 29.53
CA LEU A 523 6.03 8.39 30.52
C LEU A 523 5.69 9.50 31.52
N HIS A 524 4.97 10.54 31.11
CA HIS A 524 4.47 11.58 32.02
C HIS A 524 3.48 11.03 33.03
N GLN A 525 2.54 10.21 32.57
CA GLN A 525 1.56 9.58 33.45
C GLN A 525 2.22 8.68 34.49
N LEU A 526 3.30 7.98 34.13
CA LEU A 526 4.09 7.20 35.08
C LEU A 526 4.82 8.06 36.13
N LYS A 527 5.17 9.32 35.81
CA LYS A 527 5.88 10.23 36.73
C LYS A 527 4.93 11.06 37.60
N SER A 528 3.78 11.45 37.08
CA SER A 528 2.83 12.37 37.72
C SER A 528 1.91 11.67 38.72
N GLY A 529 1.71 10.35 38.58
CA GLY A 529 0.74 9.58 39.36
C GLY A 529 1.33 8.50 40.25
N LYS A 530 0.48 7.90 41.09
CA LYS A 530 0.76 6.58 41.65
C LYS A 530 0.69 5.58 40.51
N VAL A 531 1.62 4.63 40.47
CA VAL A 531 1.63 3.54 39.49
C VAL A 531 1.28 2.23 40.18
N ARG A 532 0.55 1.36 39.48
CA ARG A 532 0.19 0.02 39.96
C ARG A 532 0.60 -0.99 38.88
N PRO A 533 1.29 -2.09 39.23
CA PRO A 533 1.51 -3.17 38.28
C PRO A 533 0.16 -3.80 37.91
N LEU A 534 0.02 -4.27 36.67
CA LEU A 534 -1.21 -4.88 36.19
C LEU A 534 -1.69 -6.02 37.11
N ASN A 535 -0.77 -6.89 37.55
CA ASN A 535 -1.05 -8.05 38.41
C ASN A 535 -2.18 -8.95 37.88
N GLU A 536 -2.32 -9.01 36.56
CA GLU A 536 -3.30 -9.85 35.89
C GLU A 536 -2.64 -10.61 34.74
N ALA A 537 -3.11 -11.84 34.51
CA ALA A 537 -2.71 -12.63 33.35
C ALA A 537 -3.91 -13.39 32.79
N LYS A 538 -3.84 -13.74 31.51
CA LYS A 538 -4.84 -14.60 30.87
C LYS A 538 -4.39 -16.05 30.89
N LEU A 539 -5.27 -16.95 31.32
CA LEU A 539 -5.10 -18.40 31.18
C LEU A 539 -6.12 -18.91 30.16
N ILE A 540 -5.65 -19.38 29.02
CA ILE A 540 -6.53 -19.75 27.90
C ILE A 540 -6.49 -21.26 27.69
N LEU A 541 -7.65 -21.93 27.80
CA LEU A 541 -7.78 -23.36 27.55
C LEU A 541 -8.22 -23.60 26.10
N VAL A 542 -7.39 -24.33 25.35
CA VAL A 542 -7.66 -24.75 23.97
C VAL A 542 -7.53 -26.25 23.82
N GLY A 543 -8.19 -26.82 22.82
CA GLY A 543 -8.22 -28.26 22.59
C GLY A 543 -9.53 -28.71 21.98
N GLN A 544 -9.55 -29.93 21.45
CA GLN A 544 -10.72 -30.50 20.78
C GLN A 544 -11.98 -30.51 21.66
N GLY A 545 -13.15 -30.62 21.02
CA GLY A 545 -14.41 -30.85 21.72
C GLY A 545 -14.32 -32.07 22.65
N SER A 546 -14.95 -31.99 23.82
CA SER A 546 -15.12 -33.13 24.74
C SER A 546 -13.84 -33.73 25.36
N VAL A 547 -12.70 -33.04 25.30
CA VAL A 547 -11.44 -33.41 26.00
C VAL A 547 -11.48 -33.15 27.52
N GLY A 548 -12.53 -32.50 28.02
CA GLY A 548 -12.74 -32.23 29.46
C GLY A 548 -12.12 -30.92 29.96
N LYS A 549 -12.16 -29.84 29.16
CA LYS A 549 -11.64 -28.51 29.55
C LYS A 549 -12.39 -27.93 30.74
N THR A 550 -13.72 -27.92 30.70
CA THR A 550 -14.58 -27.42 31.78
C THR A 550 -14.42 -28.24 33.05
N SER A 551 -14.35 -29.57 32.92
CA SER A 551 -14.05 -30.45 34.04
C SER A 551 -12.69 -30.15 34.67
N LEU A 552 -11.68 -29.83 33.86
CA LEU A 552 -10.35 -29.45 34.33
C LEU A 552 -10.37 -28.11 35.07
N ILE A 553 -11.14 -27.12 34.59
CA ILE A 553 -11.33 -25.82 35.26
C ILE A 553 -12.03 -26.01 36.60
N ASN A 554 -13.16 -26.71 36.63
CA ASN A 554 -13.91 -26.96 37.85
C ASN A 554 -13.05 -27.70 38.88
N ARG A 555 -12.21 -28.62 38.43
CA ARG A 555 -11.26 -29.33 39.28
C ARG A 555 -10.12 -28.43 39.80
N LEU A 556 -9.59 -27.52 38.98
CA LEU A 556 -8.53 -26.59 39.40
C LEU A 556 -9.03 -25.51 40.36
N LEU A 557 -10.23 -24.96 40.12
CA LEU A 557 -10.75 -23.82 40.88
C LEU A 557 -11.54 -24.25 42.14
N ARG A 558 -12.28 -25.36 42.06
CA ARG A 558 -13.27 -25.76 43.08
C ARG A 558 -13.08 -27.18 43.63
N ASP A 559 -12.15 -27.94 43.06
CA ASP A 559 -11.92 -29.37 43.35
C ASP A 559 -13.13 -30.29 43.07
N GLU A 560 -14.03 -29.85 42.19
CA GLU A 560 -15.27 -30.54 41.81
C GLU A 560 -15.11 -31.30 40.46
N PHE A 561 -15.83 -32.41 40.31
CA PHE A 561 -15.89 -33.19 39.06
C PHE A 561 -17.29 -33.73 38.82
N ASP A 562 -17.84 -33.44 37.63
CA ASP A 562 -19.09 -34.00 37.14
C ASP A 562 -18.81 -34.93 35.95
N LYS A 563 -19.36 -36.15 36.01
CA LYS A 563 -19.19 -37.17 34.99
C LYS A 563 -20.12 -36.96 33.78
N ASP A 564 -21.27 -36.33 34.00
CA ASP A 564 -22.30 -36.10 32.98
C ASP A 564 -22.23 -34.64 32.44
N GLU A 565 -21.09 -33.98 32.62
CA GLU A 565 -20.85 -32.61 32.18
C GLU A 565 -21.04 -32.48 30.67
N SER A 566 -22.01 -31.67 30.26
CA SER A 566 -22.30 -31.42 28.85
C SER A 566 -21.16 -30.67 28.18
N GLN A 567 -21.03 -30.85 26.87
CA GLN A 567 -20.09 -30.07 26.08
C GLN A 567 -20.41 -28.58 26.20
N THR A 568 -19.38 -27.78 26.48
CA THR A 568 -19.51 -26.31 26.58
C THR A 568 -19.90 -25.71 25.23
N ASP A 569 -21.03 -25.04 25.23
CA ASP A 569 -21.48 -24.19 24.14
C ASP A 569 -21.01 -22.76 24.39
N GLY A 570 -20.22 -22.21 23.45
CA GLY A 570 -19.72 -20.82 23.53
C GLY A 570 -18.43 -20.65 24.33
N LEU A 571 -18.40 -19.62 25.19
CA LEU A 571 -17.24 -19.18 25.97
C LEU A 571 -17.65 -18.97 27.43
N ASN A 572 -16.82 -19.43 28.38
CA ASN A 572 -16.97 -19.14 29.80
C ASN A 572 -15.68 -18.54 30.37
N VAL A 573 -15.78 -17.45 31.13
CA VAL A 573 -14.64 -16.77 31.77
C VAL A 573 -14.79 -16.83 33.28
N GLN A 574 -13.76 -17.31 33.97
CA GLN A 574 -13.76 -17.43 35.44
C GLN A 574 -12.53 -16.75 36.03
N ASP A 575 -12.70 -16.09 37.17
CA ASP A 575 -11.62 -15.48 37.93
C ASP A 575 -10.93 -16.50 38.84
N TRP A 576 -9.60 -16.55 38.78
CA TRP A 576 -8.79 -17.35 39.70
C TRP A 576 -7.67 -16.52 40.32
N ALA A 577 -7.79 -16.25 41.62
CA ALA A 577 -6.76 -15.55 42.38
C ALA A 577 -5.64 -16.51 42.80
N ILE A 578 -4.39 -16.18 42.46
CA ILE A 578 -3.21 -16.95 42.84
C ILE A 578 -2.17 -16.06 43.50
N ASN A 579 -1.38 -16.62 44.43
CA ASN A 579 -0.27 -15.91 45.07
C ASN A 579 1.06 -16.38 44.45
N VAL A 580 1.77 -15.45 43.81
CA VAL A 580 3.04 -15.73 43.12
C VAL A 580 4.03 -14.63 43.42
N ASN A 581 5.28 -14.98 43.75
CA ASN A 581 6.32 -14.02 44.13
C ASN A 581 5.89 -13.04 45.25
N SER A 582 5.09 -13.52 46.21
CA SER A 582 4.51 -12.72 47.30
C SER A 582 3.57 -11.58 46.84
N LYS A 583 3.02 -11.69 45.64
CA LYS A 583 1.98 -10.80 45.10
C LYS A 583 0.74 -11.60 44.74
N ASP A 584 -0.44 -11.01 44.95
CA ASP A 584 -1.71 -11.57 44.50
C ASP A 584 -1.90 -11.19 43.02
N ILE A 585 -2.06 -12.20 42.18
CA ILE A 585 -2.28 -12.09 40.73
C ILE A 585 -3.65 -12.67 40.42
N ARG A 586 -4.47 -11.93 39.66
CA ARG A 586 -5.76 -12.43 39.14
C ARG A 586 -5.53 -13.08 37.78
N LEU A 587 -5.90 -14.34 37.66
CA LEU A 587 -5.96 -15.05 36.38
C LEU A 587 -7.38 -15.00 35.83
N ASN A 588 -7.51 -14.49 34.61
CA ASN A 588 -8.74 -14.60 33.84
C ASN A 588 -8.68 -15.91 33.06
N VAL A 589 -9.47 -16.91 33.47
CA VAL A 589 -9.47 -18.27 32.92
C VAL A 589 -10.54 -18.38 31.84
N TRP A 590 -10.12 -18.57 30.59
CA TRP A 590 -11.00 -18.64 29.41
C TRP A 590 -11.22 -20.09 28.97
N ASP A 591 -12.47 -20.54 28.99
CA ASP A 591 -12.91 -21.87 28.53
C ASP A 591 -13.61 -21.79 27.17
N PHE A 592 -12.92 -22.25 26.12
CA PHE A 592 -13.46 -22.23 24.76
C PHE A 592 -14.22 -23.51 24.41
N GLY A 593 -15.42 -23.38 23.85
CA GLY A 593 -16.11 -24.47 23.17
C GLY A 593 -15.25 -25.04 22.03
N GLY A 594 -14.90 -26.32 22.09
CA GLY A 594 -13.95 -26.95 21.16
C GLY A 594 -14.52 -27.33 19.77
N GLN A 595 -15.61 -26.71 19.31
CA GLN A 595 -16.27 -27.05 18.04
C GLN A 595 -15.65 -26.31 16.85
N GLU A 596 -15.55 -26.97 15.69
CA GLU A 596 -14.89 -26.40 14.49
C GLU A 596 -15.47 -25.06 14.02
N ILE A 597 -16.76 -24.83 14.29
CA ILE A 597 -17.53 -23.66 13.84
C ILE A 597 -17.07 -22.39 14.57
N TYR A 598 -16.52 -22.53 15.77
CA TYR A 598 -16.12 -21.45 16.66
C TYR A 598 -14.69 -20.97 16.43
N HIS A 599 -13.87 -21.66 15.63
CA HIS A 599 -12.49 -21.26 15.37
C HIS A 599 -12.33 -19.88 14.72
N ALA A 600 -13.35 -19.40 14.00
CA ALA A 600 -13.33 -18.09 13.36
C ALA A 600 -13.40 -16.93 14.38
N THR A 601 -13.95 -17.17 15.57
CA THR A 601 -14.07 -16.16 16.64
C THR A 601 -12.91 -16.23 17.65
N HIS A 602 -12.08 -17.29 17.62
CA HIS A 602 -10.91 -17.43 18.51
C HIS A 602 -9.89 -16.29 18.34
N GLN A 603 -9.82 -15.66 17.16
CA GLN A 603 -8.97 -14.50 16.90
C GLN A 603 -9.27 -13.30 17.82
N PHE A 604 -10.48 -13.21 18.40
CA PHE A 604 -10.84 -12.13 19.32
C PHE A 604 -10.17 -12.26 20.70
N PHE A 605 -9.65 -13.44 21.03
CA PHE A 605 -9.23 -13.76 22.39
C PHE A 605 -7.84 -14.37 22.49
N LEU A 606 -7.42 -15.10 21.45
CA LEU A 606 -6.03 -15.55 21.35
C LEU A 606 -5.15 -14.31 21.17
N THR A 607 -4.47 -13.95 22.26
CA THR A 607 -3.70 -12.71 22.36
C THR A 607 -2.35 -13.03 23.00
N LYS A 608 -1.32 -12.25 22.65
CA LYS A 608 -0.04 -12.26 23.36
C LYS A 608 -0.26 -12.04 24.87
N ARG A 609 0.75 -12.35 25.70
CA ARG A 609 0.70 -12.21 27.17
C ARG A 609 -0.30 -13.16 27.87
N SER A 610 -0.50 -14.34 27.28
CA SER A 610 -1.37 -15.38 27.82
C SER A 610 -0.56 -16.63 28.18
N LEU A 611 -1.00 -17.39 29.17
CA LEU A 611 -0.58 -18.77 29.38
C LEU A 611 -1.60 -19.69 28.72
N TYR A 612 -1.15 -20.56 27.82
CA TYR A 612 -2.03 -21.48 27.11
C TYR A 612 -1.99 -22.88 27.73
N LEU A 613 -3.16 -23.44 27.98
CA LEU A 613 -3.33 -24.86 28.31
C LEU A 613 -3.91 -25.58 27.10
N LEU A 614 -3.10 -26.41 26.44
CA LEU A 614 -3.57 -27.28 25.37
C LEU A 614 -4.04 -28.60 25.96
N VAL A 615 -5.34 -28.74 26.14
CA VAL A 615 -5.96 -29.93 26.72
C VAL A 615 -6.20 -30.96 25.62
N CYS A 616 -5.68 -32.16 25.83
CA CYS A 616 -5.84 -33.30 24.94
C CYS A 616 -6.38 -34.50 25.71
N ASN A 617 -7.05 -35.40 25.01
CA ASN A 617 -7.53 -36.65 25.58
C ASN A 617 -6.45 -37.72 25.42
N CYS A 618 -6.05 -38.37 26.51
CA CYS A 618 -5.05 -39.44 26.47
C CYS A 618 -5.48 -40.67 25.66
N ARG A 619 -6.79 -40.84 25.41
CA ARG A 619 -7.33 -41.99 24.64
C ARG A 619 -7.21 -41.86 23.12
N THR A 620 -7.01 -40.65 22.61
CA THR A 620 -7.05 -40.34 21.18
C THR A 620 -5.63 -40.11 20.67
N SER A 621 -5.39 -40.41 19.39
CA SER A 621 -4.08 -40.21 18.78
C SER A 621 -3.67 -38.72 18.75
N GLU A 622 -2.39 -38.44 18.48
CA GLU A 622 -1.90 -37.07 18.29
C GLU A 622 -2.66 -36.33 17.15
N GLU A 623 -2.97 -37.05 16.07
CA GLU A 623 -3.73 -36.55 14.91
C GLU A 623 -5.19 -36.23 15.27
N GLU A 624 -5.86 -37.10 16.03
CA GLU A 624 -7.23 -36.89 16.51
C GLU A 624 -7.31 -35.72 17.50
N ASN A 625 -6.30 -35.56 18.36
CA ASN A 625 -6.18 -34.40 19.24
C ASN A 625 -5.85 -33.11 18.47
N ARG A 626 -5.42 -33.21 17.21
CA ARG A 626 -4.92 -32.11 16.36
C ARG A 626 -3.92 -31.21 17.09
N LEU A 627 -2.95 -31.81 17.81
CA LEU A 627 -1.99 -31.05 18.62
C LEU A 627 -1.21 -30.02 17.79
N GLU A 628 -0.72 -30.43 16.62
CA GLU A 628 0.01 -29.57 15.69
C GLU A 628 -0.83 -28.35 15.25
N TYR A 629 -2.12 -28.56 14.94
CA TYR A 629 -3.03 -27.48 14.56
C TYR A 629 -3.17 -26.44 15.67
N TRP A 630 -3.42 -26.89 16.90
CA TRP A 630 -3.59 -26.01 18.05
C TRP A 630 -2.29 -25.28 18.43
N LEU A 631 -1.15 -25.98 18.42
CA LEU A 631 0.15 -25.37 18.69
C LEU A 631 0.48 -24.28 17.65
N LYS A 632 0.19 -24.52 16.37
CA LYS A 632 0.35 -23.51 15.33
C LYS A 632 -0.63 -22.36 15.47
N LEU A 633 -1.89 -22.62 15.83
CA LEU A 633 -2.86 -21.56 16.11
C LEU A 633 -2.40 -20.67 17.28
N ILE A 634 -1.89 -21.28 18.35
CA ILE A 634 -1.29 -20.55 19.48
C ILE A 634 -0.06 -19.77 19.03
N GLN A 635 0.85 -20.37 18.26
CA GLN A 635 2.02 -19.66 17.73
C GLN A 635 1.62 -18.48 16.84
N THR A 636 0.49 -18.59 16.14
CA THR A 636 0.00 -17.57 15.20
C THR A 636 -0.57 -16.36 15.93
N PHE A 637 -1.39 -16.57 16.96
CA PHE A 637 -2.12 -15.50 17.63
C PHE A 637 -1.55 -15.14 19.02
N GLY A 638 -0.93 -16.10 19.69
CA GLY A 638 -0.26 -15.95 20.99
C GLY A 638 1.26 -15.76 20.90
N ASP A 639 1.86 -15.89 19.72
CA ASP A 639 3.28 -15.68 19.47
C ASP A 639 4.20 -16.56 20.37
N ALA A 640 5.14 -15.97 21.11
CA ALA A 640 6.04 -16.69 22.02
C ALA A 640 5.42 -17.03 23.40
N SER A 641 4.10 -16.86 23.55
CA SER A 641 3.40 -17.15 24.81
C SER A 641 3.61 -18.59 25.28
N PRO A 642 3.80 -18.81 26.60
CA PRO A 642 4.07 -20.14 27.15
C PRO A 642 2.88 -21.09 26.97
N VAL A 643 3.18 -22.34 26.64
CA VAL A 643 2.19 -23.42 26.46
C VAL A 643 2.46 -24.57 27.43
N ILE A 644 1.43 -25.06 28.09
CA ILE A 644 1.43 -26.30 28.85
C ILE A 644 0.48 -27.28 28.15
N ILE A 645 0.98 -28.44 27.72
CA ILE A 645 0.14 -29.50 27.18
C ILE A 645 -0.38 -30.35 28.33
N VAL A 646 -1.69 -30.57 28.39
CA VAL A 646 -2.37 -31.32 29.45
C VAL A 646 -3.08 -32.53 28.84
N GLY A 647 -2.56 -33.73 29.08
CA GLY A 647 -3.22 -34.99 28.75
C GLY A 647 -4.23 -35.37 29.83
N ASN A 648 -5.51 -35.11 29.58
CA ASN A 648 -6.59 -35.43 30.51
C ASN A 648 -7.10 -36.86 30.31
N LYS A 649 -7.76 -37.41 31.34
CA LYS A 649 -8.28 -38.79 31.40
C LYS A 649 -7.18 -39.87 31.44
N LYS A 650 -6.08 -39.57 32.12
CA LYS A 650 -4.95 -40.51 32.32
C LYS A 650 -5.37 -41.84 32.97
N ASP A 651 -6.41 -41.80 33.78
CA ASP A 651 -7.00 -42.97 34.44
C ASP A 651 -7.51 -44.04 33.46
N GLU A 652 -7.78 -43.66 32.21
CA GLU A 652 -8.12 -44.60 31.14
C GLU A 652 -6.87 -45.12 30.41
N GLN A 653 -6.00 -44.21 29.93
CA GLN A 653 -4.75 -44.52 29.22
C GLN A 653 -3.69 -43.43 29.44
N PRO A 654 -2.38 -43.77 29.39
CA PRO A 654 -1.31 -42.77 29.42
C PRO A 654 -1.21 -42.00 28.10
N LEU A 655 -0.71 -40.77 28.16
CA LEU A 655 -0.55 -39.94 26.96
C LEU A 655 0.64 -40.41 26.10
N ASP A 656 0.35 -40.91 24.91
CA ASP A 656 1.35 -41.40 23.95
C ASP A 656 1.74 -40.32 22.93
N ILE A 657 2.71 -39.46 23.29
CA ILE A 657 3.25 -38.40 22.40
C ILE A 657 4.77 -38.27 22.52
N ASN A 658 5.42 -37.81 21.44
CA ASN A 658 6.86 -37.54 21.43
C ASN A 658 7.20 -36.17 22.04
N ARG A 659 7.31 -36.16 23.37
CA ARG A 659 7.55 -34.94 24.17
C ARG A 659 8.77 -34.14 23.74
N LYS A 660 9.91 -34.82 23.51
CA LYS A 660 11.17 -34.15 23.17
C LYS A 660 11.11 -33.50 21.79
N ALA A 661 10.57 -34.21 20.80
CA ALA A 661 10.42 -33.66 19.45
C ALA A 661 9.47 -32.46 19.43
N LEU A 662 8.37 -32.50 20.20
CA LEU A 662 7.45 -31.37 20.32
C LEU A 662 8.12 -30.15 20.98
N GLN A 663 8.87 -30.34 22.07
CA GLN A 663 9.56 -29.24 22.74
C GLN A 663 10.71 -28.63 21.93
N GLU A 664 11.47 -29.45 21.18
CA GLU A 664 12.50 -28.94 20.26
C GLU A 664 11.90 -28.13 19.11
N LYS A 665 10.71 -28.56 18.63
CA LYS A 665 9.98 -27.91 17.54
C LYS A 665 9.23 -26.65 18.00
N TYR A 666 8.70 -26.65 19.22
CA TYR A 666 7.96 -25.54 19.82
C TYR A 666 8.60 -25.16 21.17
N PRO A 667 9.61 -24.26 21.16
CA PRO A 667 10.35 -23.88 22.37
C PRO A 667 9.51 -23.17 23.44
N ASN A 668 8.31 -22.71 23.07
CA ASN A 668 7.34 -22.13 23.98
C ASN A 668 6.55 -23.17 24.78
N ILE A 669 6.64 -24.48 24.45
CA ILE A 669 6.11 -25.55 25.30
C ILE A 669 6.98 -25.67 26.56
N ARG A 670 6.40 -25.32 27.71
CA ARG A 670 7.09 -25.28 29.01
C ARG A 670 6.98 -26.59 29.78
N ALA A 671 5.82 -27.24 29.67
CA ALA A 671 5.56 -28.51 30.34
C ALA A 671 4.55 -29.36 29.55
N ILE A 672 4.64 -30.68 29.74
CA ILE A 672 3.67 -31.66 29.25
C ILE A 672 3.29 -32.52 30.44
N LEU A 673 2.06 -32.39 30.90
CA LEU A 673 1.55 -33.00 32.14
C LEU A 673 0.34 -33.89 31.82
N GLU A 674 0.13 -34.91 32.63
CA GLU A 674 -1.01 -35.82 32.50
C GLU A 674 -1.89 -35.72 33.74
N THR A 675 -3.19 -35.53 33.53
CA THR A 675 -4.17 -35.31 34.59
C THR A 675 -5.33 -36.29 34.47
N SER A 676 -6.03 -36.50 35.59
CA SER A 676 -7.31 -37.17 35.61
C SER A 676 -8.27 -36.36 36.48
N CYS A 677 -9.28 -35.75 35.86
CA CYS A 677 -10.30 -35.03 36.62
C CYS A 677 -11.09 -35.97 37.54
N GLN A 678 -11.28 -37.23 37.14
CA GLN A 678 -12.00 -38.25 37.92
C GLN A 678 -11.26 -38.66 39.20
N SER A 679 -9.96 -38.97 39.11
CA SER A 679 -9.17 -39.40 40.28
C SER A 679 -8.51 -38.24 41.05
N GLY A 680 -8.33 -37.08 40.40
CA GLY A 680 -7.58 -35.94 40.93
C GLY A 680 -6.07 -36.01 40.67
N ASP A 681 -5.57 -37.09 40.05
CA ASP A 681 -4.15 -37.27 39.74
C ASP A 681 -3.63 -36.18 38.79
N GLY A 682 -2.43 -35.66 39.05
CA GLY A 682 -1.75 -34.65 38.23
C GLY A 682 -2.28 -33.20 38.36
N ILE A 683 -3.42 -32.98 39.02
CA ILE A 683 -4.04 -31.63 39.13
C ILE A 683 -3.18 -30.66 39.96
N LYS A 684 -2.55 -31.16 41.04
CA LYS A 684 -1.63 -30.33 41.86
C LYS A 684 -0.37 -29.93 41.09
N GLU A 685 0.20 -30.87 40.34
CA GLU A 685 1.38 -30.64 39.50
C GLU A 685 1.08 -29.62 38.38
N LEU A 686 -0.11 -29.72 37.78
CA LEU A 686 -0.60 -28.74 36.81
C LEU A 686 -0.75 -27.36 37.44
N SER A 687 -1.36 -27.27 38.62
CA SER A 687 -1.50 -26.01 39.36
C SER A 687 -0.13 -25.37 39.63
N GLU A 688 0.84 -26.14 40.14
CA GLU A 688 2.21 -25.65 40.39
C GLU A 688 2.91 -25.15 39.11
N ALA A 689 2.75 -25.87 37.98
CA ALA A 689 3.30 -25.45 36.70
C ALA A 689 2.68 -24.12 36.20
N ILE A 690 1.37 -23.94 36.39
CA ILE A 690 0.67 -22.68 36.08
C ILE A 690 1.26 -21.54 36.93
N HIS A 691 1.43 -21.74 38.24
CA HIS A 691 2.00 -20.71 39.13
C HIS A 691 3.43 -20.32 38.70
N GLN A 692 4.26 -21.30 38.31
CA GLN A 692 5.64 -21.06 37.88
C GLN A 692 5.73 -20.28 36.57
N GLU A 693 4.88 -20.59 35.59
CA GLU A 693 4.92 -19.88 34.30
C GLU A 693 4.31 -18.49 34.39
N VAL A 694 3.24 -18.30 35.17
CA VAL A 694 2.70 -16.96 35.46
C VAL A 694 3.74 -16.08 36.15
N ALA A 695 4.58 -16.64 37.03
CA ALA A 695 5.67 -15.91 37.69
C ALA A 695 6.72 -15.33 36.72
N LYS A 696 6.84 -15.92 35.52
CA LYS A 696 7.85 -15.58 34.51
C LYS A 696 7.33 -14.61 33.45
N LEU A 697 6.00 -14.41 33.36
CA LEU A 697 5.39 -13.43 32.47
C LEU A 697 5.79 -12.02 32.92
N LYS A 698 6.64 -11.34 32.14
CA LYS A 698 7.18 -10.01 32.50
C LYS A 698 6.09 -8.95 32.49
N GLU A 699 5.12 -9.13 31.60
CA GLU A 699 4.05 -8.20 31.26
C GLU A 699 3.00 -8.09 32.38
N VAL A 700 2.89 -9.11 33.24
CA VAL A 700 2.05 -9.07 34.46
C VAL A 700 2.51 -7.98 35.43
N TYR A 701 3.79 -7.60 35.33
CA TYR A 701 4.40 -6.58 36.17
C TYR A 701 4.50 -5.21 35.48
N ASP A 702 3.95 -5.06 34.26
CA ASP A 702 3.88 -3.78 33.57
C ASP A 702 3.17 -2.75 34.44
N LEU A 703 3.76 -1.57 34.58
CA LEU A 703 3.23 -0.50 35.40
C LEU A 703 2.19 0.29 34.61
N LEU A 704 0.99 0.42 35.16
CA LEU A 704 -0.03 1.32 34.65
C LEU A 704 -0.22 2.52 35.59
N PRO A 705 -0.50 3.72 35.07
CA PRO A 705 -0.98 4.82 35.88
C PRO A 705 -2.23 4.40 36.67
N LEU A 706 -2.31 4.78 37.96
CA LEU A 706 -3.43 4.37 38.82
C LEU A 706 -4.79 4.83 38.24
N SER A 707 -4.87 6.03 37.66
CA SER A 707 -6.09 6.53 37.03
C SER A 707 -6.53 5.65 35.85
N TRP A 708 -5.59 5.16 35.04
CA TRP A 708 -5.88 4.25 33.93
C TRP A 708 -6.36 2.89 34.45
N PHE A 709 -5.77 2.44 35.56
CA PHE A 709 -6.19 1.23 36.25
C PHE A 709 -7.59 1.36 36.86
N GLU A 710 -7.94 2.51 37.43
CA GLU A 710 -9.28 2.81 37.96
C GLU A 710 -10.34 2.82 36.85
N VAL A 711 -10.04 3.42 35.69
CA VAL A 711 -10.93 3.35 34.50
C VAL A 711 -11.10 1.91 34.03
N LYS A 712 -10.02 1.12 34.00
CA LYS A 712 -10.07 -0.30 33.65
C LYS A 712 -10.98 -1.09 34.62
N GLU A 713 -10.77 -0.99 35.93
CA GLU A 713 -11.60 -1.66 36.94
C GLU A 713 -13.07 -1.23 36.83
N GLN A 714 -13.33 0.06 36.58
CA GLN A 714 -14.68 0.58 36.39
C GLN A 714 -15.33 -0.04 35.16
N LEU A 715 -14.67 -0.07 34.00
CA LEU A 715 -15.20 -0.67 32.77
C LEU A 715 -15.45 -2.18 32.90
N GLU A 716 -14.58 -2.91 33.61
CA GLU A 716 -14.77 -4.33 33.89
C GLU A 716 -16.00 -4.60 34.78
N ALA A 717 -16.22 -3.75 35.79
CA ALA A 717 -17.30 -3.90 36.76
C ALA A 717 -18.68 -3.48 36.23
N MET A 718 -18.75 -2.80 35.08
CA MET A 718 -20.03 -2.39 34.47
C MET A 718 -20.90 -3.59 34.13
N THR A 719 -22.21 -3.48 34.27
CA THR A 719 -23.13 -4.56 33.87
C THR A 719 -23.64 -4.40 32.44
N GLU A 720 -23.47 -3.22 31.86
CA GLU A 720 -23.84 -2.90 30.49
C GLU A 720 -22.92 -3.63 29.50
N ASP A 721 -23.50 -4.23 28.46
CA ASP A 721 -22.75 -4.94 27.41
C ASP A 721 -21.96 -3.98 26.49
N PHE A 722 -22.32 -2.70 26.46
CA PHE A 722 -21.63 -1.66 25.69
C PHE A 722 -21.93 -0.27 26.25
N ILE A 723 -21.04 0.69 25.97
CA ILE A 723 -21.25 2.11 26.28
C ILE A 723 -20.92 3.00 25.07
N SER A 724 -21.50 4.22 25.07
CA SER A 724 -21.12 5.24 24.09
C SER A 724 -19.73 5.80 24.40
N TYR A 725 -19.05 6.32 23.38
CA TYR A 725 -17.75 6.96 23.57
C TYR A 725 -17.82 8.14 24.54
N ASN A 726 -18.90 8.94 24.47
CA ASN A 726 -19.11 10.05 25.40
C ASN A 726 -19.24 9.58 26.86
N ARG A 727 -19.83 8.39 27.10
CA ARG A 727 -19.86 7.82 28.46
C ARG A 727 -18.48 7.38 28.91
N TYR A 728 -17.69 6.78 28.02
CA TYR A 728 -16.28 6.46 28.28
C TYR A 728 -15.44 7.71 28.60
N ILE A 729 -15.59 8.79 27.83
CA ILE A 729 -14.97 10.09 28.09
C ILE A 729 -15.39 10.59 29.48
N GLY A 730 -16.68 10.50 29.83
CA GLY A 730 -17.17 10.84 31.17
C GLY A 730 -16.49 10.04 32.28
N ILE A 731 -16.33 8.73 32.11
CA ILE A 731 -15.60 7.86 33.05
C ILE A 731 -14.14 8.29 33.17
N CYS A 732 -13.49 8.66 32.07
CA CYS A 732 -12.13 9.17 32.09
C CYS A 732 -12.02 10.48 32.87
N HIS A 733 -12.95 11.42 32.68
CA HIS A 733 -12.99 12.67 33.45
C HIS A 733 -13.23 12.42 34.95
N GLU A 734 -14.13 11.49 35.31
CA GLU A 734 -14.38 11.08 36.70
C GLU A 734 -13.10 10.57 37.37
N ASN A 735 -12.26 9.84 36.63
CA ASN A 735 -10.98 9.28 37.09
C ASN A 735 -9.77 10.20 36.82
N LYS A 736 -10.00 11.50 36.60
CA LYS A 736 -8.95 12.54 36.42
C LYS A 736 -8.05 12.32 35.20
N ILE A 737 -8.62 11.86 34.10
CA ILE A 737 -7.99 11.79 32.78
C ILE A 737 -8.74 12.74 31.83
N PRO A 738 -8.54 14.07 31.94
CA PRO A 738 -9.30 15.03 31.16
C PRO A 738 -8.75 15.25 29.75
N GLU A 739 -7.49 14.87 29.47
CA GLU A 739 -6.90 15.08 28.15
C GLU A 739 -7.34 14.00 27.16
N GLU A 740 -7.93 14.42 26.04
CA GLU A 740 -8.43 13.56 24.97
C GLU A 740 -7.40 12.53 24.48
N GLN A 741 -6.14 12.94 24.32
CA GLN A 741 -5.05 12.04 23.91
C GLN A 741 -4.82 10.89 24.88
N ASN A 742 -4.95 11.12 26.18
CA ASN A 742 -4.78 10.07 27.18
C ASN A 742 -5.97 9.10 27.16
N GLN A 743 -7.18 9.61 26.83
CA GLN A 743 -8.39 8.81 26.67
C GLN A 743 -8.28 7.91 25.43
N GLU A 744 -7.83 8.45 24.29
CA GLU A 744 -7.61 7.70 23.06
C GLU A 744 -6.54 6.61 23.23
N GLN A 745 -5.41 6.96 23.86
CA GLN A 745 -4.33 6.01 24.10
C GLN A 745 -4.75 4.89 25.07
N LEU A 746 -5.54 5.22 26.09
CA LEU A 746 -6.06 4.24 27.05
C LEU A 746 -7.05 3.29 26.38
N ILE A 747 -8.03 3.79 25.60
CA ILE A 747 -9.00 2.90 24.95
C ILE A 747 -8.33 1.99 23.93
N ASP A 748 -7.32 2.47 23.20
CA ASP A 748 -6.55 1.66 22.25
C ASP A 748 -5.72 0.60 22.95
N LEU A 749 -5.14 0.92 24.12
CA LEU A 749 -4.47 -0.05 24.97
C LEU A 749 -5.47 -1.11 25.47
N LEU A 750 -6.62 -0.71 26.01
CA LEU A 750 -7.65 -1.64 26.50
C LEU A 750 -8.21 -2.53 25.36
N HIS A 751 -8.29 -1.97 24.15
CA HIS A 751 -8.67 -2.71 22.95
C HIS A 751 -7.65 -3.79 22.58
N ARG A 752 -6.36 -3.44 22.53
CA ARG A 752 -5.28 -4.39 22.26
C ARG A 752 -5.11 -5.44 23.36
N LEU A 753 -5.42 -5.09 24.61
CA LEU A 753 -5.51 -6.03 25.72
C LEU A 753 -6.74 -6.95 25.64
N GLY A 754 -7.67 -6.70 24.73
CA GLY A 754 -8.90 -7.49 24.56
C GLY A 754 -9.89 -7.36 25.73
N LEU A 755 -9.83 -6.25 26.48
CA LEU A 755 -10.77 -5.95 27.56
C LEU A 755 -12.05 -5.31 27.01
N VAL A 756 -11.90 -4.53 25.94
CA VAL A 756 -13.00 -3.87 25.23
C VAL A 756 -12.78 -3.97 23.73
N LEU A 757 -13.85 -4.00 22.95
CA LEU A 757 -13.77 -3.81 21.50
C LEU A 757 -14.05 -2.33 21.20
N ASN A 758 -13.14 -1.67 20.48
CA ASN A 758 -13.26 -0.26 20.11
C ASN A 758 -13.20 -0.07 18.59
N PHE A 759 -14.25 0.53 18.03
CA PHE A 759 -14.41 0.79 16.59
C PHE A 759 -14.73 2.27 16.31
N ARG A 760 -14.03 3.18 16.99
CA ARG A 760 -14.27 4.64 16.90
C ARG A 760 -14.26 5.21 15.48
N GLU A 761 -13.46 4.62 14.59
CA GLU A 761 -13.30 5.06 13.19
C GLU A 761 -14.44 4.57 12.27
N HIS A 762 -15.29 3.63 12.72
CA HIS A 762 -16.31 3.02 11.86
C HIS A 762 -17.64 3.79 11.93
N PRO A 763 -18.14 4.39 10.83
CA PRO A 763 -19.27 5.34 10.83
C PRO A 763 -20.56 4.82 11.50
N LEU A 764 -20.85 3.52 11.38
CA LEU A 764 -22.05 2.90 11.96
C LEU A 764 -21.86 2.35 13.38
N LEU A 765 -20.61 2.23 13.87
CA LEU A 765 -20.30 1.73 15.21
C LEU A 765 -20.04 2.88 16.22
N GLN A 766 -19.97 4.13 15.74
CA GLN A 766 -19.73 5.35 16.54
C GLN A 766 -20.62 5.50 17.79
N GLN A 767 -21.86 5.01 17.73
CA GLN A 767 -22.81 5.08 18.85
C GLN A 767 -22.61 3.98 19.92
N THR A 768 -21.79 2.97 19.65
CA THR A 768 -21.45 1.82 20.51
C THR A 768 -19.95 1.55 20.47
N ASN A 769 -19.13 2.57 20.76
CA ASN A 769 -17.69 2.50 20.56
C ASN A 769 -16.95 1.62 21.56
N VAL A 770 -17.51 1.29 22.72
CA VAL A 770 -16.82 0.45 23.71
C VAL A 770 -17.73 -0.71 24.04
N LEU A 771 -17.43 -1.88 23.46
CA LEU A 771 -18.22 -3.09 23.65
C LEU A 771 -17.48 -4.11 24.50
N LYS A 772 -18.23 -4.87 25.29
CA LYS A 772 -17.72 -6.08 25.92
C LYS A 772 -17.52 -7.17 24.85
N PRO A 773 -16.33 -7.79 24.78
CA PRO A 773 -16.07 -8.90 23.87
C PRO A 773 -17.09 -10.06 24.00
N GLU A 774 -17.60 -10.31 25.20
CA GLU A 774 -18.57 -11.38 25.49
C GLU A 774 -19.88 -11.18 24.73
N TRP A 775 -20.41 -9.95 24.67
CA TRP A 775 -21.64 -9.64 23.94
C TRP A 775 -21.50 -9.89 22.44
N ALA A 776 -20.39 -9.48 21.84
CA ALA A 776 -20.15 -9.70 20.41
C ALA A 776 -20.07 -11.20 20.09
N THR A 777 -19.39 -11.95 20.95
CA THR A 777 -19.09 -13.36 20.69
C THR A 777 -20.27 -14.29 20.95
N GLU A 778 -21.05 -14.05 22.00
CA GLU A 778 -22.30 -14.79 22.22
C GLU A 778 -23.31 -14.60 21.07
N GLY A 779 -23.46 -13.38 20.57
CA GLY A 779 -24.34 -13.11 19.43
C GLY A 779 -23.91 -13.86 18.17
N ILE A 780 -22.61 -13.87 17.88
CA ILE A 780 -22.05 -14.62 16.74
C ILE A 780 -22.20 -16.13 16.96
N TYR A 781 -21.97 -16.63 18.19
CA TYR A 781 -22.13 -18.05 18.51
C TYR A 781 -23.57 -18.53 18.32
N ALA A 782 -24.56 -17.76 18.75
CA ALA A 782 -25.96 -18.10 18.56
C ALA A 782 -26.29 -18.30 17.06
N LEU A 783 -25.73 -17.47 16.19
CA LEU A 783 -25.92 -17.58 14.72
C LEU A 783 -25.18 -18.78 14.13
N LEU A 784 -23.94 -18.98 14.52
CA LEU A 784 -23.12 -20.10 14.07
C LEU A 784 -23.68 -21.46 14.51
N SER A 785 -24.48 -21.48 15.59
CA SER A 785 -25.04 -22.70 16.16
C SER A 785 -26.44 -23.06 15.69
N ASP A 786 -27.18 -22.13 15.08
CA ASP A 786 -28.56 -22.34 14.65
C ASP A 786 -28.71 -23.45 13.57
N ASP A 787 -29.55 -24.44 13.85
CA ASP A 787 -29.76 -25.60 12.97
C ASP A 787 -30.46 -25.22 11.66
N HIS A 788 -31.34 -24.21 11.68
CA HIS A 788 -32.04 -23.76 10.48
C HIS A 788 -31.05 -23.11 9.50
N LEU A 789 -30.15 -22.27 10.01
CA LEU A 789 -29.08 -21.65 9.21
C LEU A 789 -28.14 -22.70 8.60
N LYS A 790 -27.77 -23.73 9.37
CA LYS A 790 -26.89 -24.81 8.90
C LYS A 790 -27.55 -25.68 7.82
N THR A 791 -28.81 -26.07 8.02
CA THR A 791 -29.43 -27.14 7.21
C THR A 791 -30.32 -26.63 6.08
N LYS A 792 -31.08 -25.54 6.30
CA LYS A 792 -32.09 -25.08 5.34
C LYS A 792 -31.61 -23.89 4.52
N SER A 793 -31.15 -22.83 5.17
CA SER A 793 -30.73 -21.62 4.46
C SER A 793 -29.25 -21.63 4.03
N LYS A 794 -28.51 -22.69 4.39
CA LYS A 794 -27.11 -22.92 3.98
C LYS A 794 -26.22 -21.70 4.26
N GLY A 795 -26.38 -21.10 5.43
CA GLY A 795 -25.60 -19.95 5.88
C GLY A 795 -26.08 -18.58 5.44
N ILE A 796 -27.21 -18.50 4.73
CA ILE A 796 -27.86 -17.23 4.39
C ILE A 796 -28.83 -16.85 5.51
N PHE A 797 -28.76 -15.62 6.02
CA PHE A 797 -29.66 -15.11 7.06
C PHE A 797 -30.15 -13.68 6.76
N CYS A 798 -31.22 -13.28 7.43
CA CYS A 798 -31.79 -11.92 7.37
C CYS A 798 -32.12 -11.37 8.78
N CYS A 799 -32.59 -10.12 8.86
CA CYS A 799 -32.93 -9.49 10.15
C CYS A 799 -34.06 -10.22 10.92
N ASP A 800 -34.95 -10.92 10.20
CA ASP A 800 -36.00 -11.72 10.83
C ASP A 800 -35.42 -12.99 11.50
N ASP A 801 -34.38 -13.59 10.92
CA ASP A 801 -33.66 -14.70 11.54
C ASP A 801 -32.95 -14.26 12.81
N LEU A 802 -32.37 -13.06 12.83
CA LEU A 802 -31.74 -12.51 14.04
C LEU A 802 -32.75 -12.38 15.19
N THR A 803 -33.98 -11.92 14.88
CA THR A 803 -35.06 -11.82 15.88
C THR A 803 -35.48 -13.19 16.43
N ARG A 804 -35.35 -14.25 15.63
CA ARG A 804 -35.67 -15.62 16.03
C ARG A 804 -34.57 -16.27 16.85
N ILE A 805 -33.31 -16.00 16.51
CA ILE A 805 -32.13 -16.69 17.05
C ILE A 805 -31.61 -16.01 18.32
N LEU A 806 -31.58 -14.68 18.35
CA LEU A 806 -30.98 -13.92 19.44
C LEU A 806 -31.99 -13.68 20.58
N ASP A 807 -31.49 -13.63 21.81
CA ASP A 807 -32.30 -13.29 22.98
C ASP A 807 -32.80 -11.85 22.88
N ALA A 808 -34.13 -11.66 22.92
CA ALA A 808 -34.75 -10.35 22.70
C ALA A 808 -34.49 -9.32 23.81
N ALA A 809 -34.10 -9.77 25.01
CA ALA A 809 -33.78 -8.87 26.12
C ALA A 809 -32.33 -8.36 26.03
N ARG A 810 -31.39 -9.21 25.60
CA ARG A 810 -29.97 -8.87 25.46
C ARG A 810 -29.61 -8.30 24.07
N TYR A 811 -30.33 -8.71 23.02
CA TYR A 811 -30.16 -8.27 21.63
C TYR A 811 -31.48 -7.72 21.07
N PRO A 812 -31.87 -6.49 21.43
CA PRO A 812 -33.09 -5.89 20.91
C PRO A 812 -32.95 -5.56 19.42
N LYS A 813 -34.09 -5.42 18.72
CA LYS A 813 -34.12 -5.27 17.24
C LYS A 813 -33.30 -4.08 16.73
N GLU A 814 -33.20 -2.99 17.48
CA GLU A 814 -32.39 -1.83 17.09
C GLU A 814 -30.88 -2.16 17.04
N ARG A 815 -30.46 -3.26 17.68
CA ARG A 815 -29.06 -3.67 17.82
C ARG A 815 -28.60 -4.74 16.83
N HIS A 816 -29.52 -5.36 16.10
CA HIS A 816 -29.20 -6.37 15.10
C HIS A 816 -28.21 -5.87 14.03
N GLN A 817 -28.36 -4.61 13.59
CA GLN A 817 -27.46 -4.04 12.59
C GLN A 817 -26.01 -3.94 13.10
N TYR A 818 -25.80 -3.62 14.38
CA TYR A 818 -24.47 -3.51 14.97
C TYR A 818 -23.75 -4.86 14.96
N LEU A 819 -24.45 -5.95 15.32
CA LEU A 819 -23.88 -7.30 15.27
C LEU A 819 -23.51 -7.70 13.82
N ILE A 820 -24.35 -7.33 12.84
CA ILE A 820 -24.05 -7.56 11.42
C ILE A 820 -22.80 -6.79 10.98
N GLU A 821 -22.68 -5.52 11.34
CA GLU A 821 -21.49 -4.72 10.98
C GLU A 821 -20.23 -5.26 11.66
N LEU A 822 -20.29 -5.70 12.92
CA LEU A 822 -19.19 -6.41 13.58
C LEU A 822 -18.80 -7.69 12.84
N MET A 823 -19.78 -8.48 12.41
CA MET A 823 -19.49 -9.70 11.63
C MET A 823 -18.84 -9.40 10.28
N LYS A 824 -19.10 -8.24 9.67
CA LYS A 824 -18.41 -7.81 8.44
C LYS A 824 -17.00 -7.32 8.74
N GLU A 825 -16.83 -6.49 9.77
CA GLU A 825 -15.52 -5.97 10.19
C GLU A 825 -14.54 -7.11 10.53
N PHE A 826 -15.06 -8.17 11.14
CA PHE A 826 -14.28 -9.38 11.44
C PHE A 826 -14.18 -10.39 10.29
N GLU A 827 -14.63 -10.02 9.10
CA GLU A 827 -14.59 -10.84 7.88
C GLU A 827 -15.28 -12.21 8.04
N LEU A 828 -16.35 -12.28 8.84
CA LEU A 828 -17.13 -13.49 9.07
C LEU A 828 -18.34 -13.60 8.13
N SER A 829 -18.82 -12.47 7.61
CA SER A 829 -19.98 -12.42 6.72
C SER A 829 -19.91 -11.27 5.72
N PHE A 830 -20.69 -11.35 4.64
CA PHE A 830 -20.88 -10.27 3.67
C PHE A 830 -22.35 -10.16 3.24
N ALA A 831 -22.72 -9.00 2.69
CA ALA A 831 -24.07 -8.74 2.18
C ALA A 831 -24.25 -9.29 0.76
N LEU A 832 -25.40 -9.87 0.48
CA LEU A 832 -25.82 -10.31 -0.86
C LEU A 832 -26.62 -9.20 -1.54
N ASP A 833 -26.43 -9.02 -2.84
CA ASP A 833 -27.12 -8.02 -3.68
C ASP A 833 -28.60 -8.37 -3.91
N CYS A 834 -29.40 -8.33 -2.84
CA CYS A 834 -30.81 -8.69 -2.86
C CYS A 834 -31.65 -7.75 -1.98
N ASN A 835 -32.94 -7.66 -2.30
CA ASN A 835 -33.91 -6.88 -1.53
C ASN A 835 -35.10 -7.78 -1.15
N PRO A 836 -35.38 -8.04 0.15
CA PRO A 836 -34.72 -7.49 1.35
C PRO A 836 -33.26 -7.95 1.51
N PRO A 837 -32.42 -7.19 2.24
CA PRO A 837 -31.01 -7.50 2.41
C PRO A 837 -30.82 -8.85 3.12
N ARG A 838 -29.93 -9.66 2.58
CA ARG A 838 -29.51 -10.95 3.16
C ARG A 838 -28.00 -10.97 3.30
N PHE A 839 -27.53 -11.80 4.22
CA PHE A 839 -26.11 -11.92 4.55
C PHE A 839 -25.71 -13.39 4.50
N LEU A 840 -24.47 -13.66 4.08
CA LEU A 840 -23.91 -15.00 4.00
C LEU A 840 -22.78 -15.18 5.01
N ILE A 841 -22.79 -16.30 5.73
CA ILE A 841 -21.70 -16.75 6.61
C ILE A 841 -20.97 -17.93 5.95
N PRO A 842 -19.76 -17.74 5.38
CA PRO A 842 -19.09 -18.80 4.62
C PRO A 842 -18.69 -20.04 5.44
N SER A 843 -18.44 -19.89 6.74
CA SER A 843 -17.96 -21.00 7.60
C SER A 843 -18.98 -22.12 7.80
N ILE A 844 -20.27 -21.82 7.65
CA ILE A 844 -21.37 -22.80 7.80
C ILE A 844 -21.92 -23.31 6.47
N LEU A 845 -21.32 -22.91 5.33
CA LEU A 845 -21.66 -23.44 4.00
C LEU A 845 -21.54 -24.97 3.95
N PRO A 846 -22.23 -25.65 3.02
CA PRO A 846 -22.03 -27.08 2.77
C PRO A 846 -20.57 -27.39 2.41
N LYS A 847 -20.11 -28.59 2.79
CA LYS A 847 -18.75 -29.07 2.42
C LYS A 847 -18.67 -29.53 0.96
N ASP A 848 -19.79 -29.97 0.39
CA ASP A 848 -19.84 -30.53 -0.96
C ASP A 848 -19.56 -29.46 -2.03
N GLU A 849 -18.65 -29.76 -2.94
CA GLU A 849 -18.33 -28.92 -4.10
C GLU A 849 -19.48 -28.96 -5.12
N PRO A 850 -19.98 -27.82 -5.61
CA PRO A 850 -21.03 -27.78 -6.63
C PRO A 850 -20.57 -28.41 -7.96
N GLU A 851 -21.50 -29.03 -8.70
CA GLU A 851 -21.21 -29.68 -10.00
C GLU A 851 -20.71 -28.71 -11.09
N ALA A 852 -21.03 -27.41 -10.99
CA ALA A 852 -20.71 -26.39 -11.99
C ALA A 852 -19.37 -25.67 -11.73
N THR A 853 -18.31 -26.40 -11.36
CA THR A 853 -16.99 -25.85 -10.99
C THR A 853 -15.88 -26.14 -12.00
N ASP A 854 -16.18 -26.87 -13.08
CA ASP A 854 -15.19 -27.21 -14.10
C ASP A 854 -14.80 -26.01 -14.97
N LEU A 855 -13.49 -25.77 -15.07
CA LEU A 855 -12.91 -24.73 -15.93
C LEU A 855 -12.71 -25.27 -17.35
N ARG A 856 -13.07 -24.47 -18.36
CA ARG A 856 -12.88 -24.81 -19.79
C ARG A 856 -11.54 -24.30 -20.32
N GLY A 857 -10.86 -25.10 -21.15
CA GLY A 857 -9.64 -24.72 -21.86
C GLY A 857 -8.36 -24.83 -21.02
N GLU A 858 -7.27 -24.22 -21.49
CA GLU A 858 -6.01 -24.17 -20.73
C GLU A 858 -6.15 -23.33 -19.46
N THR A 859 -5.55 -23.79 -18.37
CA THR A 859 -5.56 -23.14 -17.06
C THR A 859 -4.17 -22.64 -16.67
N LEU A 860 -4.11 -21.48 -16.02
CA LEU A 860 -2.96 -21.05 -15.22
C LEU A 860 -3.18 -21.53 -13.79
N GLU A 861 -2.32 -22.42 -13.32
CA GLU A 861 -2.47 -23.07 -12.01
C GLU A 861 -1.36 -22.65 -11.05
N PHE A 862 -1.73 -22.46 -9.78
CA PHE A 862 -0.85 -22.05 -8.69
C PHE A 862 -1.31 -22.69 -7.40
N GLN A 863 -0.37 -23.01 -6.50
CA GLN A 863 -0.68 -23.69 -5.24
C GLN A 863 0.01 -23.02 -4.06
N TYR A 864 -0.71 -22.92 -2.95
CA TYR A 864 -0.13 -22.62 -1.64
C TYR A 864 -0.09 -23.91 -0.82
N HIS A 865 1.08 -24.25 -0.29
CA HIS A 865 1.26 -25.39 0.60
C HIS A 865 1.51 -24.85 2.00
N TYR A 866 0.68 -25.29 2.92
CA TYR A 866 0.73 -24.92 4.33
C TYR A 866 1.26 -26.10 5.12
N ARG A 867 1.96 -25.78 6.21
CA ARG A 867 2.23 -26.80 7.22
C ARG A 867 0.98 -27.17 8.02
N VAL A 868 0.15 -26.16 8.29
CA VAL A 868 -1.19 -26.26 8.88
C VAL A 868 -2.04 -25.22 8.18
N LEU A 869 -3.18 -25.62 7.61
CA LEU A 869 -4.13 -24.72 6.97
C LEU A 869 -5.24 -24.30 7.95
N PRO A 870 -5.28 -23.04 8.43
CA PRO A 870 -6.40 -22.56 9.24
C PRO A 870 -7.70 -22.54 8.42
N ASN A 871 -8.76 -23.12 8.99
CA ASN A 871 -10.09 -23.16 8.36
C ASN A 871 -10.67 -21.76 8.02
N SER A 872 -10.22 -20.72 8.72
CA SER A 872 -10.68 -19.34 8.51
C SER A 872 -10.11 -18.69 7.25
N ILE A 873 -9.01 -19.20 6.66
CA ILE A 873 -8.38 -18.58 5.48
C ILE A 873 -9.36 -18.55 4.30
N ILE A 874 -10.00 -19.69 3.99
CA ILE A 874 -10.94 -19.74 2.87
C ILE A 874 -12.22 -18.96 3.16
N SER A 875 -12.77 -19.06 4.37
CA SER A 875 -14.00 -18.30 4.69
C SER A 875 -13.75 -16.79 4.54
N ARG A 876 -12.64 -16.28 5.07
CA ARG A 876 -12.25 -14.86 4.93
C ARG A 876 -11.91 -14.51 3.48
N PHE A 877 -11.28 -15.42 2.72
CA PHE A 877 -11.03 -15.21 1.30
C PHE A 877 -12.33 -15.03 0.51
N ILE A 878 -13.35 -15.85 0.79
CA ILE A 878 -14.68 -15.71 0.17
C ILE A 878 -15.29 -14.35 0.53
N VAL A 879 -15.23 -13.93 1.80
CA VAL A 879 -15.71 -12.60 2.22
C VAL A 879 -14.98 -11.49 1.46
N ASN A 880 -13.65 -11.52 1.40
CA ASN A 880 -12.86 -10.47 0.74
C ASN A 880 -12.98 -10.44 -0.80
N THR A 881 -13.50 -11.51 -1.41
CA THR A 881 -13.65 -11.62 -2.86
C THR A 881 -15.09 -11.66 -3.33
N HIS A 882 -16.05 -11.36 -2.44
CA HIS A 882 -17.48 -11.50 -2.70
C HIS A 882 -17.98 -10.79 -3.97
N GLU A 883 -17.50 -9.57 -4.23
CA GLU A 883 -17.85 -8.80 -5.44
C GLU A 883 -17.45 -9.48 -6.76
N LYS A 884 -16.53 -10.45 -6.70
CA LYS A 884 -16.03 -11.18 -7.86
C LYS A 884 -16.59 -12.58 -7.96
N ILE A 885 -17.49 -13.00 -7.07
CA ILE A 885 -18.07 -14.34 -7.09
C ILE A 885 -18.83 -14.56 -8.40
N HIS A 886 -18.48 -15.63 -9.10
CA HIS A 886 -19.12 -16.01 -10.36
C HIS A 886 -20.34 -16.88 -10.08
N ASN A 887 -21.51 -16.46 -10.58
CA ASN A 887 -22.78 -17.20 -10.52
C ASN A 887 -23.13 -17.73 -9.12
N GLU A 888 -22.85 -16.96 -8.07
CA GLU A 888 -23.12 -17.35 -6.67
C GLU A 888 -22.57 -18.75 -6.31
N THR A 889 -21.45 -19.16 -6.93
CA THR A 889 -20.90 -20.51 -6.77
C THR A 889 -19.78 -20.52 -5.73
N TYR A 890 -20.13 -20.98 -4.52
CA TYR A 890 -19.25 -21.10 -3.37
C TYR A 890 -19.66 -22.28 -2.46
N TRP A 891 -18.69 -22.81 -1.72
CA TRP A 891 -18.88 -23.85 -0.71
C TRP A 891 -17.84 -23.66 0.40
N ARG A 892 -17.91 -24.47 1.47
CA ARG A 892 -17.08 -24.25 2.68
C ARG A 892 -15.58 -24.21 2.39
N SER A 893 -15.12 -24.95 1.39
CA SER A 893 -13.71 -25.05 1.02
C SER A 893 -13.37 -24.43 -0.33
N GLY A 894 -14.23 -23.63 -0.96
CA GLY A 894 -13.86 -22.99 -2.21
C GLY A 894 -14.90 -22.06 -2.84
N VAL A 895 -14.47 -21.39 -3.91
CA VAL A 895 -15.24 -20.35 -4.60
C VAL A 895 -14.83 -20.22 -6.07
N MET A 896 -15.81 -19.88 -6.91
CA MET A 896 -15.59 -19.49 -8.30
C MET A 896 -15.58 -17.96 -8.39
N LEU A 897 -14.54 -17.39 -9.00
CA LEU A 897 -14.39 -15.94 -9.20
C LEU A 897 -14.34 -15.58 -10.68
N ALA A 898 -14.83 -14.38 -11.02
CA ALA A 898 -14.80 -13.83 -12.36
C ALA A 898 -13.99 -12.53 -12.42
N TYR A 899 -13.23 -12.36 -13.49
CA TYR A 899 -12.57 -11.11 -13.84
C TYR A 899 -13.17 -10.58 -15.14
N SER A 900 -13.71 -9.36 -15.09
CA SER A 900 -14.39 -8.72 -16.21
C SER A 900 -13.74 -7.38 -16.55
N GLU A 901 -13.63 -7.08 -17.84
CA GLU A 901 -13.25 -5.77 -18.37
C GLU A 901 -14.47 -5.20 -19.11
N GLY A 902 -15.06 -4.13 -18.55
CA GLY A 902 -16.36 -3.65 -19.00
C GLY A 902 -17.48 -4.68 -18.73
N ASN A 903 -18.24 -5.05 -19.76
CA ASN A 903 -19.35 -6.02 -19.66
C ASN A 903 -18.94 -7.46 -20.03
N GLU A 904 -17.66 -7.72 -20.34
CA GLU A 904 -17.20 -9.05 -20.78
C GLU A 904 -16.40 -9.76 -19.68
N THR A 905 -16.83 -10.97 -19.30
CA THR A 905 -16.06 -11.85 -18.42
C THR A 905 -14.84 -12.41 -19.16
N CYS A 906 -13.66 -11.93 -18.80
CA CYS A 906 -12.40 -12.27 -19.46
C CYS A 906 -11.77 -13.55 -18.90
N ASN A 907 -11.82 -13.76 -17.58
CA ASN A 907 -11.28 -14.95 -16.92
C ASN A 907 -12.19 -15.46 -15.81
N ILE A 908 -12.13 -16.76 -15.55
CA ILE A 908 -12.80 -17.43 -14.44
C ILE A 908 -11.73 -18.17 -13.64
N ALA A 909 -11.75 -18.01 -12.33
CA ALA A 909 -10.85 -18.68 -11.41
C ALA A 909 -11.61 -19.62 -10.48
N ARG A 910 -11.08 -20.82 -10.26
CA ARG A 910 -11.49 -21.73 -9.20
C ARG A 910 -10.45 -21.69 -8.10
N VAL A 911 -10.87 -21.33 -6.89
CA VAL A 911 -10.03 -21.36 -5.68
C VAL A 911 -10.60 -22.39 -4.73
N LYS A 912 -9.81 -23.40 -4.37
CA LYS A 912 -10.24 -24.52 -3.52
C LYS A 912 -9.17 -24.86 -2.49
N ALA A 913 -9.56 -25.06 -1.24
CA ALA A 913 -8.72 -25.65 -0.20
C ALA A 913 -8.93 -27.15 -0.08
N ASP A 914 -7.83 -27.81 0.25
CA ASP A 914 -7.79 -29.17 0.77
C ASP A 914 -7.19 -29.12 2.19
N PRO A 915 -8.03 -29.13 3.23
CA PRO A 915 -7.58 -29.11 4.62
C PRO A 915 -6.78 -30.35 5.03
N GLU A 916 -7.03 -31.51 4.43
CA GLU A 916 -6.34 -32.76 4.77
C GLU A 916 -4.90 -32.72 4.25
N ASP A 917 -4.72 -32.24 3.03
CA ASP A 917 -3.41 -32.05 2.39
C ASP A 917 -2.72 -30.74 2.79
N ASN A 918 -3.40 -29.87 3.55
CA ASN A 918 -2.97 -28.51 3.89
C ASN A 918 -2.59 -27.67 2.65
N LYS A 919 -3.42 -27.69 1.60
CA LYS A 919 -3.15 -26.99 0.33
C LYS A 919 -4.29 -26.08 -0.07
N ILE A 920 -3.96 -25.00 -0.77
CA ILE A 920 -4.93 -24.21 -1.54
C ILE A 920 -4.51 -24.24 -3.01
N PHE A 921 -5.46 -24.58 -3.87
CA PHE A 921 -5.33 -24.65 -5.31
C PHE A 921 -6.04 -23.46 -5.94
N ILE A 922 -5.33 -22.79 -6.86
CA ILE A 922 -5.87 -21.71 -7.69
C ILE A 922 -5.71 -22.16 -9.15
N ALA A 923 -6.80 -22.19 -9.89
CA ALA A 923 -6.80 -22.47 -11.32
C ALA A 923 -7.56 -21.37 -12.05
N ILE A 924 -6.99 -20.79 -13.12
CA ILE A 924 -7.59 -19.67 -13.86
C ILE A 924 -7.66 -20.02 -15.35
N SER A 925 -8.86 -19.98 -15.93
CA SER A 925 -9.07 -20.09 -17.38
C SER A 925 -9.61 -18.78 -17.96
N GLY A 926 -9.51 -18.61 -19.28
CA GLY A 926 -9.94 -17.40 -19.99
C GLY A 926 -8.87 -16.81 -20.92
N LYS A 927 -8.87 -15.50 -21.12
CA LYS A 927 -7.93 -14.78 -22.01
C LYS A 927 -6.47 -14.83 -21.50
N PRO A 928 -5.50 -15.42 -22.23
CA PRO A 928 -4.12 -15.59 -21.75
C PRO A 928 -3.42 -14.31 -21.29
N GLU A 929 -3.73 -13.17 -21.90
CA GLU A 929 -3.12 -11.88 -21.62
C GLU A 929 -3.45 -11.36 -20.22
N THR A 930 -4.62 -11.73 -19.68
CA THR A 930 -5.14 -11.19 -18.41
C THR A 930 -5.16 -12.22 -17.27
N ARG A 931 -4.93 -13.52 -17.54
CA ARG A 931 -4.83 -14.57 -16.49
C ARG A 931 -3.80 -14.23 -15.41
N ARG A 932 -2.63 -13.73 -15.82
CA ARG A 932 -1.55 -13.35 -14.87
C ARG A 932 -1.97 -12.19 -13.99
N THR A 933 -2.60 -11.17 -14.56
CA THR A 933 -3.12 -10.02 -13.81
C THR A 933 -4.15 -10.47 -12.78
N PHE A 934 -5.06 -11.37 -13.18
CA PHE A 934 -6.06 -11.90 -12.26
C PHE A 934 -5.45 -12.77 -11.15
N LEU A 935 -4.44 -13.59 -11.46
CA LEU A 935 -3.67 -14.32 -10.46
C LEU A 935 -3.00 -13.34 -9.47
N GLY A 936 -2.42 -12.24 -9.96
CA GLY A 936 -1.86 -11.19 -9.12
C GLY A 936 -2.86 -10.64 -8.11
N LEU A 937 -4.08 -10.32 -8.55
CA LEU A 937 -5.16 -9.85 -7.66
C LEU A 937 -5.54 -10.89 -6.60
N ILE A 938 -5.67 -12.16 -6.98
CA ILE A 938 -5.98 -13.25 -6.05
C ILE A 938 -4.85 -13.42 -5.02
N ARG A 939 -3.60 -13.39 -5.48
CA ARG A 939 -2.41 -13.50 -4.62
C ARG A 939 -2.28 -12.31 -3.67
N ASP A 940 -2.64 -11.10 -4.09
CA ASP A 940 -2.65 -9.92 -3.22
C ASP A 940 -3.65 -10.05 -2.07
N VAL A 941 -4.85 -10.62 -2.32
CA VAL A 941 -5.83 -10.91 -1.25
C VAL A 941 -5.27 -11.96 -0.29
N PHE A 942 -4.72 -13.06 -0.81
CA PHE A 942 -4.09 -14.07 0.04
C PHE A 942 -2.92 -13.51 0.85
N LYS A 943 -2.10 -12.63 0.28
CA LYS A 943 -1.00 -11.98 0.97
C LYS A 943 -1.48 -11.09 2.12
N LYS A 944 -2.57 -10.35 1.94
CA LYS A 944 -3.21 -9.58 3.02
C LYS A 944 -3.70 -10.51 4.13
N LEU A 945 -4.37 -11.61 3.75
CA LEU A 945 -4.85 -12.60 4.71
C LEU A 945 -3.69 -13.27 5.46
N HIS A 946 -2.66 -13.74 4.77
CA HIS A 946 -1.48 -14.36 5.38
C HIS A 946 -0.76 -13.41 6.31
N LYS A 947 -0.69 -12.10 5.99
CA LYS A 947 -0.14 -11.10 6.92
C LYS A 947 -0.94 -11.02 8.23
N SER A 948 -2.26 -11.26 8.19
CA SER A 948 -3.08 -11.28 9.41
C SER A 948 -2.85 -12.50 10.31
N PHE A 949 -2.19 -13.55 9.80
CA PHE A 949 -1.79 -14.73 10.59
C PHE A 949 -0.27 -14.66 10.84
N GLY A 950 0.15 -14.19 12.02
CA GLY A 950 1.57 -14.14 12.38
C GLY A 950 2.25 -15.51 12.25
N ASN A 951 3.46 -15.58 11.70
CA ASN A 951 4.28 -16.81 11.63
C ASN A 951 3.66 -18.02 10.88
N LEU A 952 2.79 -17.81 9.89
CA LEU A 952 2.30 -18.91 9.04
C LEU A 952 3.40 -19.36 8.06
N GLU A 953 3.83 -20.63 8.14
CA GLU A 953 4.79 -21.24 7.20
C GLU A 953 4.07 -21.63 5.91
N ILE A 954 4.32 -20.86 4.85
CA ILE A 954 3.67 -21.01 3.54
C ILE A 954 4.75 -21.16 2.48
N SER A 955 4.57 -22.13 1.59
CA SER A 955 5.38 -22.27 0.39
C SER A 955 4.50 -22.15 -0.85
N GLU A 956 5.04 -21.50 -1.87
CA GLU A 956 4.36 -21.21 -3.13
C GLU A 956 4.85 -22.21 -4.18
N TRP A 957 3.92 -22.81 -4.91
CA TRP A 957 4.24 -23.91 -5.82
C TRP A 957 3.59 -23.73 -7.19
N VAL A 958 4.37 -24.05 -8.21
CA VAL A 958 4.01 -23.91 -9.63
C VAL A 958 4.00 -25.29 -10.30
N PRO A 959 2.90 -25.73 -10.93
CA PRO A 959 2.86 -27.01 -11.62
C PRO A 959 3.75 -27.03 -12.85
N VAL A 960 4.17 -28.23 -13.24
CA VAL A 960 5.02 -28.43 -14.42
C VAL A 960 4.15 -28.33 -15.68
N PRO A 961 4.44 -27.39 -16.61
CA PRO A 961 3.65 -27.23 -17.83
C PRO A 961 3.55 -28.54 -18.63
N GLY A 962 2.33 -28.95 -18.99
CA GLY A 962 2.06 -30.17 -19.74
C GLY A 962 2.13 -31.49 -18.94
N HIS A 963 2.41 -31.43 -17.64
CA HIS A 963 2.54 -32.61 -16.77
C HIS A 963 1.80 -32.40 -15.42
N PRO A 964 0.45 -32.36 -15.42
CA PRO A 964 -0.35 -32.09 -14.22
C PRO A 964 -0.21 -33.16 -13.12
N GLU A 965 0.13 -34.40 -13.50
CA GLU A 965 0.35 -35.53 -12.57
C GLU A 965 1.74 -35.48 -11.87
N HIS A 966 2.63 -34.58 -12.28
CA HIS A 966 3.93 -34.43 -11.65
C HIS A 966 3.83 -33.47 -10.45
N ALA A 967 4.62 -33.73 -9.40
CA ALA A 967 4.72 -32.83 -8.26
C ALA A 967 5.09 -31.40 -8.72
N PRO A 968 4.48 -30.35 -8.17
CA PRO A 968 4.80 -28.98 -8.56
C PRO A 968 6.23 -28.61 -8.15
N LEU A 969 6.73 -27.48 -8.66
CA LEU A 969 8.04 -26.91 -8.37
C LEU A 969 7.93 -25.78 -7.36
N ASP A 970 8.86 -25.70 -6.41
CA ASP A 970 8.91 -24.63 -5.42
C ASP A 970 9.23 -23.30 -6.12
N TYR A 971 8.31 -22.34 -6.02
CA TYR A 971 8.45 -21.04 -6.66
C TYR A 971 9.66 -20.28 -6.13
N GLN A 972 9.97 -20.36 -4.83
CA GLN A 972 11.11 -19.67 -4.22
C GLN A 972 12.44 -20.28 -4.67
N GLU A 973 12.51 -21.59 -4.85
CA GLU A 973 13.69 -22.25 -5.44
C GLU A 973 13.94 -21.76 -6.88
N LEU A 974 12.87 -21.64 -7.69
CA LEU A 974 12.97 -21.10 -9.04
C LEU A 974 13.46 -19.64 -9.05
N LEU A 975 12.99 -18.81 -8.10
CA LEU A 975 13.50 -17.45 -7.91
C LEU A 975 14.97 -17.42 -7.48
N GLY A 976 15.39 -18.35 -6.62
CA GLY A 976 16.77 -18.50 -6.17
C GLY A 976 17.71 -18.88 -7.32
N LEU A 977 17.30 -19.83 -8.17
CA LEU A 977 18.01 -20.20 -9.39
C LEU A 977 18.16 -18.98 -10.33
N GLU A 978 17.11 -18.19 -10.50
CA GLU A 978 17.16 -16.95 -11.30
C GLU A 978 18.12 -15.91 -10.67
N ALA A 979 18.23 -15.87 -9.34
CA ALA A 979 19.14 -14.97 -8.62
C ALA A 979 20.61 -15.41 -8.74
N MET A 980 20.86 -16.72 -8.78
CA MET A 980 22.17 -17.31 -9.03
C MET A 980 22.62 -17.16 -10.49
N GLY A 981 21.73 -16.70 -11.38
CA GLY A 981 22.01 -16.49 -12.80
C GLY A 981 21.77 -17.72 -13.67
N GLU A 982 21.11 -18.75 -13.15
CA GLU A 982 20.72 -19.93 -13.92
C GLU A 982 19.60 -19.61 -14.91
N THR A 983 19.64 -20.21 -16.09
CA THR A 983 18.66 -19.96 -17.17
C THR A 983 17.66 -21.08 -17.38
N GLU A 984 17.94 -22.28 -16.84
CA GLU A 984 17.14 -23.49 -17.01
C GLU A 984 16.95 -24.23 -15.69
N VAL A 985 15.81 -24.89 -15.52
CA VAL A 985 15.55 -25.85 -14.44
C VAL A 985 15.41 -27.26 -15.02
N THR A 986 16.09 -28.24 -14.43
CA THR A 986 16.07 -29.63 -14.89
C THR A 986 15.18 -30.49 -13.99
N ILE A 987 14.15 -31.10 -14.58
CA ILE A 987 13.24 -32.02 -13.88
C ILE A 987 13.65 -33.46 -14.19
N GLY A 988 14.48 -34.03 -13.32
CA GLY A 988 15.11 -35.34 -13.54
C GLY A 988 14.11 -36.49 -13.78
N LYS A 989 12.98 -36.51 -13.03
CA LYS A 989 11.94 -37.54 -13.17
C LYS A 989 11.28 -37.54 -14.54
N LEU A 990 11.09 -36.36 -15.13
CA LEU A 990 10.50 -36.18 -16.46
C LEU A 990 11.55 -36.15 -17.58
N ARG A 991 12.84 -36.13 -17.23
CA ARG A 991 13.97 -35.90 -18.15
C ARG A 991 13.77 -34.64 -19.01
N LEU A 992 13.17 -33.62 -18.40
CA LEU A 992 12.76 -32.37 -19.05
C LEU A 992 13.63 -31.22 -18.56
N LYS A 993 14.00 -30.32 -19.47
CA LYS A 993 14.60 -29.03 -19.13
C LYS A 993 13.63 -27.92 -19.49
N LEU A 994 13.35 -27.03 -18.55
CA LEU A 994 12.47 -25.89 -18.75
C LEU A 994 13.26 -24.59 -18.67
N GLU A 995 12.94 -23.66 -19.56
CA GLU A 995 13.49 -22.30 -19.51
C GLU A 995 12.91 -21.56 -18.29
N LEU A 996 13.77 -21.20 -17.35
CA LEU A 996 13.38 -20.69 -16.03
C LEU A 996 12.56 -19.40 -16.14
N ARG A 997 12.98 -18.49 -17.03
CA ARG A 997 12.28 -17.22 -17.27
C ARG A 997 10.91 -17.39 -17.87
N LYS A 998 10.77 -18.29 -18.85
CA LYS A 998 9.48 -18.57 -19.49
C LYS A 998 8.48 -19.16 -18.48
N LEU A 999 8.98 -19.96 -17.53
CA LEU A 999 8.18 -20.48 -16.42
C LEU A 999 7.76 -19.35 -15.46
N LEU A 1000 8.71 -18.54 -14.96
CA LEU A 1000 8.45 -17.47 -13.99
C LEU A 1000 7.62 -16.31 -14.55
N ASP A 1001 7.82 -15.92 -15.82
CA ASP A 1001 7.12 -14.80 -16.47
C ASP A 1001 5.61 -15.06 -16.65
N GLY A 1002 5.20 -16.34 -16.60
CA GLY A 1002 3.80 -16.75 -16.57
C GLY A 1002 3.07 -16.39 -15.27
N TYR A 1003 3.81 -16.16 -14.17
CA TYR A 1003 3.27 -15.94 -12.83
C TYR A 1003 3.48 -14.52 -12.31
N GLU A 1004 4.69 -13.98 -12.45
CA GLU A 1004 5.02 -12.60 -12.10
C GLU A 1004 5.86 -11.97 -13.22
N SER A 1005 5.81 -10.65 -13.39
CA SER A 1005 6.72 -9.99 -14.33
C SER A 1005 8.12 -9.86 -13.75
N ILE A 1006 9.15 -9.79 -14.59
CA ILE A 1006 10.53 -9.55 -14.13
C ILE A 1006 10.66 -8.25 -13.32
N GLN A 1007 9.91 -7.21 -13.68
CA GLN A 1007 9.88 -5.94 -12.94
C GLN A 1007 9.34 -6.13 -11.52
N GLN A 1008 8.24 -6.89 -11.36
CA GLN A 1008 7.67 -7.21 -10.05
C GLN A 1008 8.61 -8.09 -9.22
N ARG A 1009 9.26 -9.09 -9.83
CA ARG A 1009 10.24 -9.96 -9.16
C ARG A 1009 11.48 -9.17 -8.69
N GLN A 1010 11.96 -8.22 -9.49
CA GLN A 1010 13.07 -7.34 -9.11
C GLN A 1010 12.65 -6.31 -8.05
N GLN A 1011 11.46 -5.73 -8.14
CA GLN A 1011 10.89 -4.88 -7.10
C GLN A 1011 10.67 -5.65 -5.79
N ALA A 1012 10.27 -6.92 -5.84
CA ALA A 1012 10.12 -7.79 -4.68
C ALA A 1012 11.48 -8.16 -4.07
N ARG A 1013 12.51 -8.44 -4.88
CA ARG A 1013 13.90 -8.57 -4.40
C ARG A 1013 14.39 -7.30 -3.70
N ASN A 1014 14.04 -6.14 -4.24
CA ASN A 1014 14.28 -4.85 -3.59
C ASN A 1014 13.38 -4.60 -2.36
N LYS A 1015 12.26 -5.34 -2.21
CA LYS A 1015 11.40 -5.34 -1.01
C LYS A 1015 11.96 -6.22 0.11
N THR A 1016 12.61 -7.35 -0.17
CA THR A 1016 13.28 -8.14 0.87
C THR A 1016 14.50 -7.40 1.43
N ALA A 1017 15.11 -6.53 0.61
CA ALA A 1017 16.04 -5.49 1.07
C ALA A 1017 15.37 -4.32 1.84
N ARG A 1018 14.06 -4.38 2.19
CA ARG A 1018 13.40 -3.29 2.95
C ARG A 1018 13.74 -3.23 4.43
N ILE A 1019 14.24 -4.32 5.05
CA ILE A 1019 14.86 -4.18 6.37
C ILE A 1019 16.01 -3.17 6.24
N ASP A 1020 16.79 -3.24 5.15
CA ASP A 1020 17.79 -2.22 4.87
C ASP A 1020 17.11 -0.87 4.56
N LYS A 1021 16.08 -0.77 3.71
CA LYS A 1021 15.48 0.55 3.34
C LYS A 1021 14.90 1.39 4.49
N GLN A 1022 14.37 0.79 5.56
CA GLN A 1022 13.87 1.58 6.71
C GLN A 1022 15.01 2.19 7.54
N TYR A 1023 16.22 1.66 7.38
CA TYR A 1023 17.39 1.91 8.22
C TYR A 1023 18.64 2.35 7.42
N ASN A 1024 18.55 2.41 6.08
CA ASN A 1024 19.63 2.71 5.14
C ASN A 1024 19.34 4.04 4.43
N PHE A 1025 20.28 4.98 4.55
CA PHE A 1025 20.17 6.34 4.00
C PHE A 1025 20.23 6.40 2.47
N TYR A 1026 20.57 5.30 1.82
CA TYR A 1026 20.90 5.22 0.39
C TYR A 1026 19.86 4.47 -0.45
N SER A 1027 18.59 4.42 -0.01
CA SER A 1027 17.54 3.67 -0.71
C SER A 1027 17.22 4.12 -2.15
N ASP A 1028 17.71 5.30 -2.54
CA ASP A 1028 17.47 5.96 -3.83
C ASP A 1028 18.76 6.33 -4.60
N VAL A 1029 19.87 5.61 -4.40
CA VAL A 1029 21.12 5.83 -5.16
C VAL A 1029 20.89 5.84 -6.68
N ASN A 1030 19.96 5.03 -7.18
CA ASN A 1030 19.60 5.08 -8.60
C ASN A 1030 18.95 6.41 -9.00
N ALA A 1031 18.11 7.04 -8.15
CA ALA A 1031 17.49 8.33 -8.44
C ALA A 1031 18.53 9.45 -8.53
N ASP A 1032 19.58 9.42 -7.70
CA ASP A 1032 20.71 10.36 -7.76
C ASP A 1032 21.53 10.19 -9.05
N PHE A 1033 21.75 8.94 -9.47
CA PHE A 1033 22.35 8.65 -10.78
C PHE A 1033 21.44 9.03 -11.95
N TYR A 1034 20.11 9.03 -11.79
CA TYR A 1034 19.14 9.44 -12.82
C TYR A 1034 18.79 10.94 -12.76
N GLY A 1035 19.38 11.69 -11.83
CA GLY A 1035 19.27 13.15 -11.70
C GLY A 1035 19.94 13.88 -12.86
N GLY A 1036 19.23 14.00 -13.99
CA GLY A 1036 19.79 14.61 -15.20
C GLY A 1036 18.91 14.54 -16.45
N SER A 1037 17.60 14.70 -16.32
CA SER A 1037 16.78 15.32 -17.36
C SER A 1037 16.00 16.46 -16.70
N LYS A 1038 16.69 17.57 -16.39
CA LYS A 1038 16.03 18.88 -16.46
C LYS A 1038 15.64 19.03 -17.93
N MET A 1039 14.40 18.66 -18.29
CA MET A 1039 13.76 19.35 -19.39
C MET A 1039 13.77 20.84 -19.00
N THR A 1040 14.37 21.67 -19.83
CA THR A 1040 14.25 23.12 -19.69
C THR A 1040 12.77 23.49 -19.79
N GLY A 1041 12.20 23.89 -18.66
CA GLY A 1041 10.84 24.38 -18.49
C GLY A 1041 10.55 24.43 -17.00
N ASP A 1042 10.42 25.64 -16.45
CA ASP A 1042 10.35 25.94 -15.02
C ASP A 1042 9.39 25.02 -14.23
N GLN A 1043 9.91 24.42 -13.16
CA GLN A 1043 9.10 23.89 -12.04
C GLN A 1043 9.21 24.85 -10.85
N PRO A 1044 8.23 24.80 -9.92
CA PRO A 1044 8.57 24.83 -8.51
C PRO A 1044 8.17 23.51 -7.82
N ASN A 1045 9.21 22.82 -7.33
CA ASN A 1045 9.29 21.92 -6.19
C ASN A 1045 8.01 21.22 -5.68
N ILE A 1046 7.96 19.89 -5.86
CA ILE A 1046 7.23 18.98 -4.98
C ILE A 1046 8.24 17.99 -4.36
N SER A 1047 8.31 18.03 -3.04
CA SER A 1047 8.98 17.05 -2.18
C SER A 1047 8.30 15.69 -2.31
N ILE A 1048 9.06 14.65 -2.63
CA ILE A 1048 8.59 13.26 -2.63
C ILE A 1048 8.46 12.82 -1.16
N ASN A 1049 7.24 12.92 -0.61
CA ASN A 1049 6.84 12.15 0.56
C ASN A 1049 6.21 10.85 0.07
N ALA A 1050 6.90 9.74 0.30
CA ALA A 1050 6.33 8.41 0.15
C ALA A 1050 5.53 8.11 1.42
N ASP A 1051 4.27 8.54 1.47
CA ASP A 1051 3.18 8.00 2.31
C ASP A 1051 1.89 8.74 1.94
N ASN A 1052 1.06 8.12 1.08
CA ASN A 1052 -0.41 8.25 0.99
C ASN A 1052 -0.89 7.72 -0.37
N ILE A 1053 -1.34 6.46 -0.41
CA ILE A 1053 -2.30 6.00 -1.41
C ILE A 1053 -3.67 6.30 -0.81
N GLY A 1054 -4.14 7.52 -1.04
CA GLY A 1054 -5.45 8.02 -0.63
C GLY A 1054 -6.25 8.43 -1.85
N ILE A 1055 -7.40 7.80 -2.00
CA ILE A 1055 -8.41 8.03 -3.03
C ILE A 1055 -9.03 9.43 -2.82
N ALA A 1056 -9.05 10.28 -3.84
CA ALA A 1056 -9.89 11.49 -3.93
C ALA A 1056 -10.17 11.75 -5.42
N SER A 1057 -11.37 11.53 -5.97
CA SER A 1057 -12.64 12.26 -5.82
C SER A 1057 -12.50 13.76 -6.07
N MET A 1058 -12.77 14.18 -7.32
CA MET A 1058 -13.00 15.58 -7.67
C MET A 1058 -14.45 15.96 -7.43
N SER A 1059 -14.67 17.10 -6.75
CA SER A 1059 -15.89 17.89 -6.84
C SER A 1059 -15.61 19.37 -6.59
N GLY A 1060 -16.09 20.24 -7.50
CA GLY A 1060 -16.58 21.58 -7.16
C GLY A 1060 -16.03 22.76 -7.97
N GLY A 1061 -16.93 23.54 -8.60
CA GLY A 1061 -16.82 25.01 -8.55
C GLY A 1061 -17.06 25.83 -9.82
N THR A 1062 -18.33 25.89 -10.25
CA THR A 1062 -19.07 26.87 -11.09
C THR A 1062 -18.76 28.36 -10.89
N ILE A 1063 -19.08 29.23 -11.88
CA ILE A 1063 -19.96 30.45 -11.75
C ILE A 1063 -20.59 30.79 -13.13
N GLU A 1064 -21.86 31.21 -13.05
CA GLU A 1064 -22.85 31.59 -14.06
C GLU A 1064 -22.67 33.02 -14.64
N SER A 1065 -23.31 33.33 -15.78
CA SER A 1065 -24.40 34.35 -15.86
C SER A 1065 -24.82 34.72 -17.29
N GLY A 1066 -26.13 34.91 -17.51
CA GLY A 1066 -26.62 36.04 -18.34
C GLY A 1066 -27.42 35.80 -19.63
N ALA A 1067 -28.64 35.27 -19.50
CA ALA A 1067 -29.90 35.48 -20.26
C ALA A 1067 -29.98 36.34 -21.56
N ILE A 1068 -30.80 35.92 -22.54
CA ILE A 1068 -32.16 36.46 -22.87
C ILE A 1068 -32.73 35.85 -24.19
N VAL A 1069 -33.80 35.05 -24.03
CA VAL A 1069 -35.11 35.00 -24.74
C VAL A 1069 -35.20 34.85 -26.29
N ALA A 1070 -35.64 33.66 -26.75
CA ALA A 1070 -36.97 33.40 -27.36
C ALA A 1070 -36.94 32.23 -28.36
N GLY A 1071 -37.81 31.23 -28.20
CA GLY A 1071 -38.15 30.31 -29.29
C GLY A 1071 -38.49 28.90 -28.85
N GLN A 1072 -39.71 28.73 -28.31
CA GLN A 1072 -40.52 27.51 -28.27
C GLN A 1072 -39.85 26.21 -28.72
N TYR A 1073 -39.46 25.34 -27.77
CA TYR A 1073 -39.57 23.86 -27.79
C TYR A 1073 -39.12 23.38 -26.39
N ASN A 1074 -39.87 22.45 -25.75
CA ASN A 1074 -39.53 21.62 -24.56
C ASN A 1074 -40.32 21.89 -23.25
N GLU A 1075 -41.40 21.13 -23.02
CA GLU A 1075 -42.14 21.06 -21.73
C GLU A 1075 -41.57 20.04 -20.71
N ALA A 1076 -40.44 19.36 -20.98
CA ALA A 1076 -39.88 18.35 -20.07
C ALA A 1076 -38.75 18.84 -19.14
N SER A 1077 -38.24 20.06 -19.34
CA SER A 1077 -36.99 20.54 -18.71
C SER A 1077 -37.16 21.29 -17.38
N ASN A 1078 -38.32 21.92 -17.12
CA ASN A 1078 -38.46 22.84 -15.97
C ASN A 1078 -38.72 22.14 -14.63
N ASP A 1079 -39.23 20.90 -14.64
CA ASP A 1079 -39.59 20.19 -13.40
C ASP A 1079 -38.38 19.83 -12.54
N LEU A 1080 -37.25 19.45 -13.15
CA LEU A 1080 -36.06 19.04 -12.40
C LEU A 1080 -35.36 20.24 -11.77
N GLU A 1081 -35.26 21.34 -12.51
CA GLU A 1081 -34.59 22.56 -12.06
C GLU A 1081 -35.32 23.20 -10.88
N ASP A 1082 -36.66 23.23 -10.91
CA ASP A 1082 -37.49 23.69 -9.80
C ASP A 1082 -37.29 22.84 -8.52
N LEU A 1083 -37.17 21.51 -8.68
CA LEU A 1083 -36.97 20.61 -7.55
C LEU A 1083 -35.59 20.80 -6.92
N LEU A 1084 -34.55 20.98 -7.74
CA LEU A 1084 -33.20 21.24 -7.26
C LEU A 1084 -33.07 22.61 -6.58
N LYS A 1085 -33.79 23.63 -7.07
CA LYS A 1085 -33.85 24.95 -6.40
C LYS A 1085 -34.46 24.87 -5.00
N LEU A 1086 -35.55 24.12 -4.82
CA LEU A 1086 -36.16 23.92 -3.51
C LEU A 1086 -35.21 23.19 -2.55
N ILE A 1087 -34.45 22.19 -3.02
CA ILE A 1087 -33.47 21.47 -2.21
C ILE A 1087 -32.29 22.38 -1.83
N ALA A 1088 -31.81 23.24 -2.73
CA ALA A 1088 -30.74 24.20 -2.44
C ALA A 1088 -31.15 25.22 -1.37
N LEU A 1089 -32.37 25.76 -1.45
CA LEU A 1089 -32.91 26.66 -0.41
C LEU A 1089 -33.03 25.96 0.95
N MET A 1090 -33.39 24.68 0.96
CA MET A 1090 -33.40 23.89 2.19
C MET A 1090 -31.98 23.70 2.76
N LYS A 1091 -30.96 23.49 1.91
CA LYS A 1091 -29.56 23.38 2.34
C LYS A 1091 -29.04 24.66 3.00
N GLU A 1092 -29.40 25.83 2.49
CA GLU A 1092 -29.01 27.12 3.09
C GLU A 1092 -29.60 27.31 4.49
N ALA A 1093 -30.81 26.79 4.72
CA ALA A 1093 -31.45 26.86 6.02
C ALA A 1093 -30.92 25.83 7.04
N VAL A 1094 -30.04 24.90 6.64
CA VAL A 1094 -29.45 23.89 7.54
C VAL A 1094 -28.63 24.51 8.67
N GLN A 1095 -27.95 25.62 8.42
CA GLN A 1095 -27.16 26.33 9.43
C GLN A 1095 -27.97 26.81 10.65
N PHE A 1096 -29.31 26.90 10.52
CA PHE A 1096 -30.21 27.31 11.61
C PHE A 1096 -30.70 26.13 12.46
N PHE A 1097 -30.32 24.90 12.12
CA PHE A 1097 -30.53 23.73 12.99
C PHE A 1097 -29.42 23.61 14.05
N PRO A 1098 -29.65 22.95 15.19
CA PRO A 1098 -28.60 22.65 16.17
C PRO A 1098 -27.42 21.90 15.53
N GLU A 1099 -26.16 22.24 15.87
CA GLU A 1099 -24.94 21.68 15.25
C GLU A 1099 -24.95 20.15 15.16
N ALA A 1100 -25.41 19.47 16.22
CA ALA A 1100 -25.52 18.00 16.27
C ALA A 1100 -26.52 17.38 15.26
N LYS A 1101 -27.28 18.19 14.52
CA LYS A 1101 -28.28 17.76 13.52
C LYS A 1101 -28.00 18.30 12.11
N GLN A 1102 -27.06 19.22 11.95
CA GLN A 1102 -26.78 19.85 10.66
C GLN A 1102 -26.21 18.84 9.64
N GLU A 1103 -25.33 17.95 10.08
CA GLU A 1103 -24.73 16.92 9.23
C GLU A 1103 -25.78 15.89 8.78
N ASP A 1104 -26.61 15.38 9.71
CA ASP A 1104 -27.73 14.48 9.40
C ASP A 1104 -28.68 15.06 8.33
N ILE A 1105 -29.07 16.33 8.48
CA ILE A 1105 -30.00 17.01 7.56
C ILE A 1105 -29.35 17.29 6.21
N THR A 1106 -28.04 17.61 6.19
CA THR A 1106 -27.28 17.80 4.95
C THR A 1106 -27.21 16.49 4.17
N ILE A 1107 -26.91 15.38 4.85
CA ILE A 1107 -26.88 14.04 4.24
C ILE A 1107 -28.26 13.69 3.65
N ASP A 1108 -29.36 13.91 4.41
CA ASP A 1108 -30.71 13.64 3.92
C ASP A 1108 -31.10 14.50 2.68
N LEU A 1109 -30.62 15.75 2.61
CA LEU A 1109 -30.82 16.62 1.45
C LEU A 1109 -29.95 16.22 0.25
N ASP A 1110 -28.72 15.77 0.47
CA ASP A 1110 -27.82 15.25 -0.58
C ASP A 1110 -28.37 13.94 -1.17
N ASP A 1111 -28.91 13.07 -0.33
CA ASP A 1111 -29.56 11.84 -0.73
C ASP A 1111 -30.83 12.13 -1.55
N MET A 1112 -31.61 13.13 -1.13
CA MET A 1112 -32.77 13.61 -1.87
C MET A 1112 -32.36 14.19 -3.23
N GLU A 1113 -31.32 15.03 -3.27
CA GLU A 1113 -30.82 15.63 -4.51
C GLU A 1113 -30.36 14.56 -5.52
N THR A 1114 -29.65 13.55 -5.01
CA THR A 1114 -29.16 12.40 -5.79
C THR A 1114 -30.32 11.58 -6.37
N GLU A 1115 -31.39 11.35 -5.61
CA GLU A 1115 -32.59 10.66 -6.11
C GLU A 1115 -33.37 11.51 -7.11
N VAL A 1116 -33.47 12.83 -6.91
CA VAL A 1116 -34.19 13.73 -7.81
C VAL A 1116 -33.46 13.90 -9.15
N LYS A 1117 -32.13 13.83 -9.19
CA LYS A 1117 -31.34 13.86 -10.44
C LYS A 1117 -31.51 12.62 -11.32
N LYS A 1118 -32.06 11.51 -10.80
CA LYS A 1118 -32.35 10.32 -11.62
C LYS A 1118 -33.50 10.58 -12.61
N PRO A 1119 -33.51 9.91 -13.78
CA PRO A 1119 -34.64 9.93 -14.71
C PRO A 1119 -35.97 9.59 -14.01
N LYS A 1120 -37.09 10.24 -14.37
CA LYS A 1120 -38.38 10.13 -13.67
C LYS A 1120 -38.85 8.68 -13.44
N ASP A 1121 -38.56 7.78 -14.37
CA ASP A 1121 -38.87 6.34 -14.35
C ASP A 1121 -37.96 5.51 -13.42
N LYS A 1122 -36.81 6.04 -13.01
CA LYS A 1122 -35.83 5.39 -12.11
C LYS A 1122 -35.78 5.98 -10.70
N ARG A 1123 -36.57 7.03 -10.41
CA ARG A 1123 -36.63 7.65 -9.08
C ARG A 1123 -37.32 6.73 -8.08
N ARG A 1124 -36.71 6.51 -6.92
CA ARG A 1124 -37.35 5.72 -5.85
C ARG A 1124 -38.25 6.62 -5.00
N ILE A 1125 -39.52 6.74 -5.38
CA ILE A 1125 -40.52 7.58 -4.66
C ILE A 1125 -40.62 7.24 -3.16
N ALA A 1126 -40.44 5.96 -2.79
CA ALA A 1126 -40.41 5.55 -1.38
C ALA A 1126 -39.22 6.13 -0.59
N LYS A 1127 -38.04 6.28 -1.23
CA LYS A 1127 -36.85 6.91 -0.63
C LYS A 1127 -37.08 8.42 -0.48
N ILE A 1128 -37.59 9.06 -1.52
CA ILE A 1128 -37.95 10.49 -1.51
C ILE A 1128 -38.97 10.80 -0.40
N ARG A 1129 -40.01 9.97 -0.25
CA ARG A 1129 -41.01 10.09 0.82
C ARG A 1129 -40.37 10.01 2.20
N LYS A 1130 -39.47 9.03 2.43
CA LYS A 1130 -38.81 8.84 3.72
C LYS A 1130 -37.95 10.06 4.09
N CYS A 1131 -37.14 10.56 3.16
CA CYS A 1131 -36.29 11.74 3.37
C CYS A 1131 -37.14 12.98 3.64
N LEU A 1132 -38.18 13.25 2.83
CA LEU A 1132 -39.03 14.43 3.04
C LEU A 1132 -39.79 14.40 4.37
N THR A 1133 -40.25 13.23 4.83
CA THR A 1133 -40.88 13.11 6.16
C THR A 1133 -39.87 13.37 7.28
N ALA A 1134 -38.64 12.86 7.16
CA ALA A 1134 -37.58 13.10 8.13
C ALA A 1134 -37.20 14.58 8.22
N LEU A 1135 -37.00 15.22 7.06
CA LEU A 1135 -36.64 16.64 6.95
C LEU A 1135 -37.74 17.54 7.52
N ALA A 1136 -39.01 17.33 7.14
CA ALA A 1136 -40.12 18.13 7.64
C ALA A 1136 -40.35 17.95 9.16
N THR A 1137 -40.14 16.72 9.67
CA THR A 1137 -40.20 16.45 11.12
C THR A 1137 -39.06 17.13 11.86
N ALA A 1138 -37.83 17.06 11.33
CA ALA A 1138 -36.67 17.72 11.91
C ALA A 1138 -36.88 19.24 11.99
N GLY A 1139 -37.36 19.86 10.90
CA GLY A 1139 -37.69 21.30 10.87
C GLY A 1139 -38.73 21.69 11.92
N THR A 1140 -39.81 20.92 12.03
CA THR A 1140 -40.89 21.18 12.99
C THR A 1140 -40.42 21.06 14.44
N VAL A 1141 -39.58 20.05 14.75
CA VAL A 1141 -38.99 19.85 16.08
C VAL A 1141 -37.99 20.97 16.42
N ALA A 1142 -37.19 21.39 15.45
CA ALA A 1142 -36.24 22.49 15.63
C ALA A 1142 -36.98 23.82 15.95
N ILE A 1143 -38.06 24.13 15.21
CA ILE A 1143 -38.92 25.29 15.49
C ILE A 1143 -39.50 25.23 16.91
N ALA A 1144 -40.01 24.07 17.32
CA ALA A 1144 -40.61 23.88 18.65
C ALA A 1144 -39.58 24.05 19.80
N SER A 1145 -38.30 23.77 19.54
CA SER A 1145 -37.22 23.91 20.52
C SER A 1145 -36.71 25.35 20.71
N LEU A 1146 -36.98 26.26 19.76
CA LEU A 1146 -36.35 27.58 19.71
C LEU A 1146 -37.11 28.74 20.38
N GLY A 1147 -38.33 28.53 20.90
CA GLY A 1147 -39.03 29.44 21.83
C GLY A 1147 -38.95 30.96 21.55
N THR A 1148 -40.01 31.51 20.92
CA THR A 1148 -40.23 32.91 20.46
C THR A 1148 -39.52 33.34 19.17
N ALA A 1149 -40.17 34.22 18.39
CA ALA A 1149 -39.81 34.53 17.01
C ALA A 1149 -38.44 35.22 16.89
N ASN A 1150 -37.50 34.54 16.24
CA ASN A 1150 -36.25 35.13 15.74
C ASN A 1150 -36.04 34.70 14.28
N GLU A 1151 -35.00 35.24 13.64
CA GLU A 1151 -34.61 34.94 12.26
C GLU A 1151 -34.42 33.43 11.97
N ALA A 1152 -33.95 32.64 12.94
CA ALA A 1152 -33.82 31.19 12.81
C ALA A 1152 -35.20 30.49 12.72
N VAL A 1153 -36.22 30.97 13.46
CA VAL A 1153 -37.58 30.41 13.39
C VAL A 1153 -38.22 30.69 12.02
N GLU A 1154 -38.00 31.86 11.42
CA GLU A 1154 -38.51 32.17 10.07
C GLU A 1154 -37.84 31.31 8.98
N ASN A 1155 -36.51 31.15 9.04
CA ASN A 1155 -35.78 30.31 8.10
C ASN A 1155 -36.13 28.82 8.22
N LEU A 1156 -36.36 28.32 9.44
CA LEU A 1156 -36.82 26.95 9.67
C LEU A 1156 -38.29 26.74 9.24
N ASN A 1157 -39.17 27.74 9.38
CA ASN A 1157 -40.52 27.66 8.82
C ASN A 1157 -40.48 27.60 7.28
N SER A 1158 -39.64 28.43 6.64
CA SER A 1158 -39.42 28.38 5.19
C SER A 1158 -38.87 27.01 4.74
N PHE A 1159 -37.98 26.40 5.52
CA PHE A 1159 -37.47 25.06 5.28
C PHE A 1159 -38.59 24.01 5.26
N VAL A 1160 -39.51 24.05 6.23
CA VAL A 1160 -40.66 23.12 6.30
C VAL A 1160 -41.64 23.35 5.12
N ASP A 1161 -41.88 24.61 4.74
CA ASP A 1161 -42.73 24.95 3.58
C ASP A 1161 -42.14 24.47 2.25
N ASN A 1162 -40.82 24.56 2.09
CA ASN A 1162 -40.11 24.03 0.93
C ASN A 1162 -40.19 22.49 0.88
N ALA A 1163 -40.09 21.82 2.03
CA ALA A 1163 -40.27 20.37 2.13
C ALA A 1163 -41.69 19.93 1.72
N ASN A 1164 -42.71 20.66 2.19
CA ASN A 1164 -44.12 20.43 1.83
C ASN A 1164 -44.38 20.67 0.33
N THR A 1165 -43.77 21.71 -0.24
CA THR A 1165 -43.88 22.02 -1.68
C THR A 1165 -43.23 20.94 -2.53
N LEU A 1166 -42.06 20.43 -2.12
CA LEU A 1166 -41.41 19.28 -2.74
C LEU A 1166 -42.28 18.02 -2.67
N ALA A 1167 -42.88 17.74 -1.51
CA ALA A 1167 -43.77 16.60 -1.33
C ALA A 1167 -45.00 16.66 -2.27
N ASN A 1168 -45.60 17.85 -2.41
CA ASN A 1168 -46.72 18.07 -3.33
C ASN A 1168 -46.33 17.84 -4.80
N LYS A 1169 -45.13 18.27 -5.23
CA LYS A 1169 -44.63 18.01 -6.59
C LYS A 1169 -44.42 16.51 -6.87
N PHE A 1170 -44.19 15.70 -5.84
CA PHE A 1170 -44.10 14.24 -5.93
C PHE A 1170 -45.41 13.50 -5.59
N GLN A 1171 -46.51 14.21 -5.33
CA GLN A 1171 -47.79 13.65 -4.87
C GLN A 1171 -47.64 12.79 -3.59
N ILE A 1172 -46.82 13.26 -2.65
CA ILE A 1172 -46.56 12.62 -1.37
C ILE A 1172 -47.28 13.42 -0.27
N GLU A 1173 -48.18 12.78 0.47
CA GLU A 1173 -48.73 13.36 1.70
C GLU A 1173 -47.75 13.15 2.86
N LEU A 1174 -47.30 14.24 3.49
CA LEU A 1174 -46.46 14.20 4.69
C LEU A 1174 -47.34 14.16 5.95
N PRO A 1175 -47.03 13.31 6.93
CA PRO A 1175 -47.82 13.19 8.17
C PRO A 1175 -47.40 14.28 9.18
N ILE A 1176 -47.72 15.55 8.92
CA ILE A 1176 -47.50 16.64 9.90
C ILE A 1176 -48.71 17.59 9.94
N ALA A 1177 -49.10 17.95 11.18
CA ALA A 1177 -50.33 18.65 11.57
C ALA A 1177 -50.43 20.11 11.07
N PRO A 1178 -51.64 20.74 11.07
CA PRO A 1178 -51.88 22.05 10.45
C PRO A 1178 -51.17 23.21 11.17
N PRO A 1179 -50.95 24.35 10.47
CA PRO A 1179 -50.19 25.48 11.00
C PRO A 1179 -50.92 26.14 12.17
N SER A 1180 -50.26 26.26 13.31
CA SER A 1180 -50.70 27.18 14.38
C SER A 1180 -50.50 28.62 13.89
N GLN A 1181 -51.62 29.32 13.74
CA GLN A 1181 -51.68 30.74 13.41
C GLN A 1181 -50.85 31.60 14.39
N GLN A 1182 -50.13 32.55 13.81
CA GLN A 1182 -49.35 33.62 14.44
C GLN A 1182 -50.07 34.37 15.57
N PRO A 1183 -49.30 35.08 16.41
CA PRO A 1183 -49.19 36.53 16.22
C PRO A 1183 -47.83 36.97 15.67
#